data_AF-A0AAE0QLY7-F1
#
_entry.id   AF-A0AAE0QLY7-F1
#
_cell.length_a   1.000
_cell.length_b   1.000
_cell.length_c   1.000
_cell.angle_alpha   90.00
_cell.angle_beta   90.00
_cell.angle_gamma   90.00
#
_symmetry.space_group_name_H-M   'P 1'
#
loop_
_entity.id
_entity.type
_entity.pdbx_description
1 polymer ?
#
loop_
_entity_poly.entity_id
_entity_poly.type
_entity_poly.pdbx_seq_one_letter_code
_entity_poly.pdbx_strand_id
1 'polypeptide(L)'
;PMPKPQPLDAVLVPSPEKNGRVASGRASDVKPVPSCCGDPKQGAAESNFTLHKDGLGYKKIGNTLKLSYSTEARLRQRFSKAGSTRNRPRKGRSKKLSPEEVKAGFKKQTHKCCQHCFEVVEAGGQLVSAQTIHWTLQQVGLHGRHPRRKPLLKLAHKKARKQFAEDNLSKSMNYWNHVLWSDETKINLFGSDGVTPCMYCDILKQNMMSSLKNRAKWQFSNMIDPKHTAKMTTALLRKLKVKVMKWPSMSPDLKPIEHLWGILKRKVAKRYVSSIQQLRDIIRKGSMALCPLLLLLALASGWAQQPPEVSDQSQNVTPTAPPPPPTAHNLTHDPAPLVTTPQTKQPAVIPTTKVTGEMPDPGVPRPRPTSAPVLPPDTNHTSAPIPGPTTVGGGKEDKSLTLPPATMPVASTTEGPSTTTLSTKVDPGSYSNTTPNASLSPTVKPSMTTQLPEISTMQFTSIPPGGGGEDTAIIAVMVALSSLLVIIFIIIVLYMLRFKKYKQAGSHSNSFRLTNGRTDDTELQSVPLLARSPSTNRKYPPLPVDKLEEEMNRRMADDNKLFREEFNALPVCPIQASCDAASKEENKEKNRYVNILPYDHSRVHLSPLEGVPDSDFINASYINGYQEKNKFIAAQGPKEETVNDFWRMIWEQNTATIVMVTNLKERKECKCAQYWPDQGCWTYGNIRVSVEDMTVLVDYTIRKFCIQQVGDVSGKKPQRLVTQFHFTSWPDFGVPFTPIGMLKFLKKVKACNPQYAGSIVVHCSAGVGRTGTFIVIDAMLDMMAAERKVDVFGFVTRIRAQRCQMVQTDMQYVFIFQALLEHYLYGDTELEVTSLESHLAKLYAPLPGAGCGGLEAEFKKLTSIKIQNDKMRTGNLPANMKKNRVLQIIPYEFNRVIIPVKRGEENTDYVNASFIDGYRQKDSYMASQGPLQHTIEDFWRMIWEWRSCSIVMLTELEERGQEKCAQYWPTDGVMVCGDMSIEMKREEECESYTVRDLLVTNTRENKSRAVRQFHFHGWPEVGIPADGKGMINIIAAVQKQQQQSGNHPITVHCSAGAGRTGTFCALSTVLERVKAEGILDVFQTVKSLRLQRPHMVQTLEQYEFCYKVVQEYIDAFSDYANFK
;
A
#
# COMPACT_ATOMS: atom_id res chain seq x y z
N PRO A 1 69.14 -15.75 -6.62
CA PRO A 1 69.18 -16.99 -7.46
C PRO A 1 67.82 -17.27 -8.11
N MET A 2 67.78 -17.53 -9.43
CA MET A 2 66.60 -18.12 -10.10
C MET A 2 66.54 -19.63 -9.80
N PRO A 3 65.34 -20.25 -9.86
CA PRO A 3 65.07 -21.13 -11.02
C PRO A 3 64.10 -20.54 -12.07
N LYS A 4 64.08 -21.15 -13.26
CA LYS A 4 63.18 -20.81 -14.39
C LYS A 4 61.87 -21.64 -14.36
N PRO A 5 60.84 -21.29 -15.17
CA PRO A 5 59.44 -21.70 -14.92
C PRO A 5 58.81 -22.66 -15.95
N GLN A 6 57.52 -22.97 -15.70
CA GLN A 6 56.50 -23.59 -16.58
C GLN A 6 56.52 -25.12 -16.81
N PRO A 7 55.39 -25.74 -17.23
CA PRO A 7 53.98 -25.28 -17.22
C PRO A 7 53.04 -26.22 -16.42
N LEU A 8 51.78 -25.82 -16.20
CA LEU A 8 50.68 -26.77 -15.94
C LEU A 8 49.30 -26.14 -16.25
N ASP A 9 48.54 -26.78 -17.14
CA ASP A 9 47.25 -26.27 -17.64
C ASP A 9 46.07 -26.52 -16.68
N ALA A 10 45.25 -25.47 -16.48
CA ALA A 10 44.10 -25.51 -15.59
C ALA A 10 42.81 -26.02 -16.27
N VAL A 11 42.77 -27.31 -16.63
CA VAL A 11 41.52 -27.98 -17.06
C VAL A 11 40.70 -28.39 -15.84
N LEU A 12 40.03 -27.42 -15.20
CA LEU A 12 39.18 -27.68 -14.03
C LEU A 12 37.78 -28.18 -14.42
N VAL A 13 37.62 -29.51 -14.38
CA VAL A 13 36.33 -30.21 -14.46
C VAL A 13 35.45 -29.86 -13.25
N PRO A 14 34.14 -29.61 -13.43
CA PRO A 14 33.22 -29.38 -12.32
C PRO A 14 32.79 -30.70 -11.66
N SER A 15 32.92 -30.78 -10.33
CA SER A 15 32.39 -31.90 -9.51
C SER A 15 31.37 -31.42 -8.47
N PRO A 16 30.46 -32.31 -7.98
CA PRO A 16 29.15 -31.87 -7.46
C PRO A 16 28.85 -32.30 -6.01
N GLU A 17 27.91 -31.62 -5.37
CA GLU A 17 27.19 -32.13 -4.20
C GLU A 17 25.67 -32.05 -4.36
N LYS A 18 24.97 -32.88 -3.59
CA LYS A 18 23.57 -33.26 -3.80
C LYS A 18 22.71 -32.88 -2.60
N ASN A 19 21.40 -32.73 -2.81
CA ASN A 19 20.45 -33.68 -2.22
C ASN A 19 19.06 -33.60 -2.87
N GLY A 20 18.61 -34.73 -3.39
CA GLY A 20 17.24 -34.99 -3.83
C GLY A 20 16.93 -36.45 -3.50
N ARG A 21 15.71 -36.74 -3.04
CA ARG A 21 15.36 -38.09 -2.54
C ARG A 21 15.24 -39.09 -3.70
N VAL A 22 16.16 -40.06 -3.66
CA VAL A 22 16.05 -41.47 -4.05
C VAL A 22 14.87 -41.88 -4.96
N ALA A 23 15.22 -42.32 -6.16
CA ALA A 23 14.58 -43.47 -6.82
C ALA A 23 15.69 -44.33 -7.45
N SER A 24 15.73 -45.63 -7.14
CA SER A 24 16.70 -46.60 -7.67
C SER A 24 16.21 -47.21 -9.00
N GLY A 25 17.07 -47.67 -9.91
CA GLY A 25 18.53 -47.63 -9.94
C GLY A 25 19.13 -48.46 -11.09
N ARG A 26 20.47 -48.42 -11.24
CA ARG A 26 21.32 -49.16 -12.21
C ARG A 26 21.13 -48.86 -13.71
N ALA A 27 22.13 -48.17 -14.28
CA ALA A 27 22.49 -48.20 -15.70
C ALA A 27 24.02 -47.98 -15.83
N SER A 28 24.72 -48.95 -16.44
CA SER A 28 26.19 -49.00 -16.70
C SER A 28 26.56 -50.47 -17.04
N ASP A 29 27.59 -50.88 -17.80
CA ASP A 29 28.52 -50.28 -18.80
C ASP A 29 29.46 -51.44 -19.29
N VAL A 30 30.16 -51.48 -20.44
CA VAL A 30 30.16 -50.71 -21.70
C VAL A 30 30.94 -51.50 -22.80
N LYS A 31 30.93 -51.03 -24.06
CA LYS A 31 31.79 -51.39 -25.23
C LYS A 31 31.50 -52.71 -26.00
N PRO A 32 31.91 -52.81 -27.30
CA PRO A 32 31.58 -53.93 -28.18
C PRO A 32 32.79 -54.72 -28.72
N VAL A 33 32.73 -56.06 -28.69
CA VAL A 33 33.59 -56.99 -29.47
C VAL A 33 32.77 -58.24 -29.88
N PRO A 34 33.30 -59.27 -30.58
CA PRO A 34 32.68 -59.77 -31.82
C PRO A 34 31.70 -60.95 -31.62
N SER A 35 31.34 -61.58 -32.74
CA SER A 35 30.42 -62.72 -32.86
C SER A 35 30.84 -63.99 -32.13
N CYS A 36 29.87 -64.92 -32.01
CA CYS A 36 29.99 -66.34 -31.62
C CYS A 36 29.93 -66.68 -30.12
N CYS A 37 28.70 -66.70 -29.57
CA CYS A 37 28.21 -67.75 -28.67
C CYS A 37 26.67 -67.74 -28.66
N GLY A 38 26.03 -68.91 -28.48
CA GLY A 38 24.58 -69.09 -28.73
C GLY A 38 23.65 -68.73 -27.57
N ASP A 39 22.41 -68.32 -27.89
CA ASP A 39 21.32 -68.19 -26.90
C ASP A 39 20.86 -69.60 -26.45
N PRO A 40 20.87 -69.93 -25.14
CA PRO A 40 20.46 -71.26 -24.66
C PRO A 40 19.01 -71.63 -25.02
N LYS A 41 18.16 -70.67 -25.41
CA LYS A 41 16.80 -70.94 -25.90
C LYS A 41 16.73 -71.26 -27.39
N GLN A 42 17.82 -71.13 -28.15
CA GLN A 42 17.93 -71.63 -29.53
C GLN A 42 18.30 -73.11 -29.56
N GLY A 43 19.30 -73.55 -28.78
CA GLY A 43 19.70 -74.96 -28.71
C GLY A 43 18.54 -75.89 -28.33
N ALA A 44 17.72 -75.51 -27.34
CA ALA A 44 16.52 -76.26 -26.95
C ALA A 44 15.43 -76.36 -28.05
N ALA A 45 15.47 -75.53 -29.09
CA ALA A 45 14.58 -75.61 -30.25
C ALA A 45 15.15 -76.49 -31.37
N GLU A 46 16.48 -76.57 -31.50
CA GLU A 46 17.17 -77.41 -32.48
C GLU A 46 17.22 -78.88 -32.01
N SER A 47 17.53 -79.15 -30.73
CA SER A 47 17.48 -80.51 -30.15
C SER A 47 16.07 -81.13 -30.19
N ASN A 48 15.01 -80.31 -30.13
CA ASN A 48 13.62 -80.75 -30.25
C ASN A 48 13.32 -81.29 -31.67
N PHE A 49 14.00 -80.75 -32.69
CA PHE A 49 13.81 -81.13 -34.08
C PHE A 49 14.55 -82.41 -34.46
N THR A 50 15.79 -82.60 -33.96
CA THR A 50 16.55 -83.86 -34.17
C THR A 50 15.79 -85.05 -33.60
N LEU A 51 15.44 -84.99 -32.30
CA LEU A 51 14.72 -86.07 -31.62
C LEU A 51 13.39 -86.44 -32.30
N HIS A 52 12.72 -85.49 -32.96
CA HIS A 52 11.49 -85.80 -33.70
C HIS A 52 11.74 -86.44 -35.07
N LYS A 53 12.84 -86.10 -35.76
CA LYS A 53 13.28 -86.86 -36.94
C LYS A 53 13.64 -88.30 -36.58
N ASP A 54 14.19 -88.53 -35.40
CA ASP A 54 14.54 -89.85 -34.86
C ASP A 54 13.32 -90.65 -34.36
N GLY A 55 12.12 -90.35 -34.88
CA GLY A 55 10.89 -91.10 -34.64
C GLY A 55 10.19 -90.86 -33.29
N LEU A 56 10.74 -90.05 -32.39
CA LEU A 56 10.12 -89.81 -31.08
C LEU A 56 8.89 -88.90 -31.20
N GLY A 57 7.77 -89.36 -30.61
CA GLY A 57 6.55 -88.58 -30.52
C GLY A 57 6.71 -87.36 -29.60
N TYR A 58 6.27 -86.18 -30.07
CA TYR A 58 6.41 -84.87 -29.40
C TYR A 58 6.14 -84.87 -27.88
N LYS A 59 5.09 -85.56 -27.41
CA LYS A 59 4.73 -85.66 -25.98
C LYS A 59 5.86 -86.25 -25.10
N LYS A 60 6.73 -87.09 -25.67
CA LYS A 60 7.94 -87.62 -24.99
C LYS A 60 9.06 -86.57 -24.99
N ILE A 61 9.24 -85.86 -26.10
CA ILE A 61 10.26 -84.80 -26.27
C ILE A 61 10.01 -83.60 -25.34
N GLY A 62 8.76 -83.18 -25.18
CA GLY A 62 8.37 -82.10 -24.26
C GLY A 62 8.76 -82.40 -22.80
N ASN A 63 8.55 -83.65 -22.35
CA ASN A 63 8.98 -84.12 -21.05
C ASN A 63 10.52 -84.15 -20.91
N THR A 64 11.23 -84.73 -21.90
CA THR A 64 12.71 -84.82 -21.88
C THR A 64 13.36 -83.43 -21.83
N LEU A 65 12.86 -82.46 -22.58
CA LEU A 65 13.39 -81.10 -22.63
C LEU A 65 12.81 -80.15 -21.55
N LYS A 66 11.95 -80.65 -20.65
CA LYS A 66 11.28 -79.90 -19.57
C LYS A 66 10.56 -78.62 -20.07
N LEU A 67 9.96 -78.67 -21.25
CA LEU A 67 9.24 -77.53 -21.86
C LEU A 67 7.74 -77.59 -21.54
N SER A 68 7.12 -76.44 -21.24
CA SER A 68 5.67 -76.40 -21.04
C SER A 68 4.91 -76.74 -22.33
N TYR A 69 3.81 -77.47 -22.21
CA TYR A 69 2.93 -77.81 -23.34
C TYR A 69 2.46 -76.56 -24.13
N SER A 70 2.25 -75.43 -23.43
CA SER A 70 1.90 -74.15 -24.08
C SER A 70 3.03 -73.56 -24.93
N THR A 71 4.28 -73.87 -24.60
CA THR A 71 5.48 -73.49 -25.37
C THR A 71 5.63 -74.39 -26.59
N GLU A 72 5.50 -75.71 -26.39
CA GLU A 72 5.55 -76.72 -27.44
C GLU A 72 4.49 -76.46 -28.52
N ALA A 73 3.23 -76.28 -28.13
CA ALA A 73 2.12 -76.00 -29.05
C ALA A 73 2.35 -74.72 -29.88
N ARG A 74 2.91 -73.66 -29.29
CA ARG A 74 3.25 -72.41 -30.00
C ARG A 74 4.41 -72.58 -30.98
N LEU A 75 5.42 -73.38 -30.64
CA LEU A 75 6.52 -73.72 -31.57
C LEU A 75 6.00 -74.56 -32.74
N ARG A 76 5.18 -75.59 -32.46
CA ARG A 76 4.55 -76.46 -33.45
C ARG A 76 3.70 -75.68 -34.46
N GLN A 77 2.81 -74.81 -33.96
CA GLN A 77 1.94 -73.98 -34.79
C GLN A 77 2.73 -72.92 -35.60
N ARG A 78 3.83 -72.39 -35.05
CA ARG A 78 4.69 -71.44 -35.77
C ARG A 78 5.49 -72.11 -36.88
N PHE A 79 6.09 -73.28 -36.60
CA PHE A 79 6.84 -74.04 -37.60
C PHE A 79 5.93 -74.46 -38.76
N SER A 80 4.77 -75.05 -38.46
CA SER A 80 3.73 -75.44 -39.43
C SER A 80 3.31 -74.31 -40.40
N LYS A 81 3.34 -73.04 -39.96
CA LYS A 81 2.91 -71.89 -40.79
C LYS A 81 4.06 -71.08 -41.41
N ALA A 82 5.32 -71.36 -41.09
CA ALA A 82 6.43 -70.49 -41.48
C ALA A 82 7.80 -71.17 -41.71
N GLY A 83 7.92 -72.49 -41.53
CA GLY A 83 9.17 -73.24 -41.71
C GLY A 83 10.30 -72.88 -40.73
N SER A 84 10.05 -72.01 -39.75
CA SER A 84 11.06 -71.52 -38.81
C SER A 84 10.45 -71.09 -37.49
N THR A 85 11.20 -71.29 -36.40
CA THR A 85 10.80 -70.92 -35.03
C THR A 85 11.21 -69.48 -34.66
N ARG A 86 12.15 -68.87 -35.40
CA ARG A 86 12.72 -67.52 -35.11
C ARG A 86 11.63 -66.43 -35.05
N ASN A 87 11.78 -65.48 -34.12
CA ASN A 87 10.87 -64.34 -34.00
C ASN A 87 11.07 -63.37 -35.18
N ARG A 88 10.00 -63.04 -35.92
CA ARG A 88 10.02 -61.95 -36.93
C ARG A 88 9.94 -60.58 -36.24
N PRO A 89 10.64 -59.55 -36.75
CA PRO A 89 10.54 -58.18 -36.22
C PRO A 89 9.14 -57.60 -36.45
N ARG A 90 8.59 -56.90 -35.45
CA ARG A 90 7.27 -56.25 -35.52
C ARG A 90 7.41 -54.81 -36.03
N LYS A 91 6.61 -54.40 -37.02
CA LYS A 91 6.38 -52.98 -37.29
C LYS A 91 5.59 -52.37 -36.13
N GLY A 92 5.98 -51.18 -35.68
CA GLY A 92 5.32 -50.45 -34.59
C GLY A 92 3.99 -49.80 -35.01
N ARG A 93 3.23 -49.34 -34.02
CA ARG A 93 1.98 -48.57 -34.21
C ARG A 93 2.26 -47.27 -34.98
N SER A 94 1.33 -46.86 -35.85
CA SER A 94 1.38 -45.57 -36.55
C SER A 94 1.47 -44.39 -35.59
N LYS A 95 2.24 -43.36 -35.96
CA LYS A 95 2.36 -42.10 -35.20
C LYS A 95 1.09 -41.27 -35.36
N LYS A 96 0.64 -40.62 -34.28
CA LYS A 96 -0.57 -39.77 -34.28
C LYS A 96 -0.40 -38.40 -34.95
N LEU A 97 0.81 -37.83 -34.92
CA LEU A 97 1.14 -36.51 -35.46
C LEU A 97 2.17 -36.64 -36.58
N SER A 98 2.05 -35.85 -37.66
CA SER A 98 3.15 -35.70 -38.62
C SER A 98 4.22 -34.72 -38.11
N PRO A 99 5.47 -34.83 -38.59
CA PRO A 99 6.49 -33.82 -38.34
C PRO A 99 6.15 -32.44 -38.95
N GLU A 100 5.39 -32.40 -40.04
CA GLU A 100 5.20 -31.19 -40.84
C GLU A 100 4.16 -30.23 -40.22
N GLU A 101 3.03 -30.77 -39.73
CA GLU A 101 1.99 -30.01 -39.02
C GLU A 101 2.59 -29.27 -37.81
N VAL A 102 3.40 -29.99 -37.02
CA VAL A 102 4.14 -29.45 -35.86
C VAL A 102 5.10 -28.34 -36.30
N LYS A 103 5.84 -28.55 -37.38
CA LYS A 103 6.80 -27.57 -37.93
C LYS A 103 6.12 -26.32 -38.49
N ALA A 104 4.89 -26.43 -38.98
CA ALA A 104 4.07 -25.31 -39.44
C ALA A 104 3.49 -24.50 -38.26
N GLY A 105 2.87 -25.15 -37.29
CA GLY A 105 2.25 -24.50 -36.13
C GLY A 105 3.25 -23.74 -35.25
N PHE A 106 4.37 -24.37 -34.90
CA PHE A 106 5.32 -23.77 -33.94
C PHE A 106 6.27 -22.72 -34.56
N LYS A 107 6.35 -22.62 -35.89
CA LYS A 107 7.16 -21.60 -36.58
C LYS A 107 6.77 -20.15 -36.25
N LYS A 108 5.56 -19.90 -35.74
CA LYS A 108 5.04 -18.56 -35.42
C LYS A 108 5.13 -18.15 -33.94
N GLN A 109 5.58 -19.02 -33.01
CA GLN A 109 5.47 -18.76 -31.55
C GLN A 109 6.75 -19.08 -30.74
N THR A 110 7.91 -18.53 -31.13
CA THR A 110 9.24 -18.82 -30.56
C THR A 110 9.50 -18.37 -29.11
N HIS A 111 8.49 -17.94 -28.35
CA HIS A 111 8.65 -17.26 -27.05
C HIS A 111 7.72 -17.73 -25.91
N LYS A 112 6.97 -18.83 -26.08
CA LYS A 112 6.00 -19.32 -25.07
C LYS A 112 6.41 -20.65 -24.41
N CYS A 113 5.73 -20.96 -23.30
CA CYS A 113 5.95 -22.15 -22.47
C CYS A 113 5.33 -23.42 -23.08
N CYS A 114 5.87 -24.61 -22.75
CA CYS A 114 5.37 -25.91 -23.19
C CYS A 114 3.87 -26.15 -22.92
N GLN A 115 3.29 -25.53 -21.88
CA GLN A 115 1.85 -25.63 -21.59
C GLN A 115 1.00 -25.11 -22.77
N HIS A 116 1.37 -23.96 -23.32
CA HIS A 116 0.70 -23.37 -24.47
C HIS A 116 0.92 -24.18 -25.77
N CYS A 117 2.01 -24.96 -25.83
CA CYS A 117 2.24 -25.91 -26.91
C CYS A 117 1.33 -27.16 -26.83
N PHE A 118 0.69 -27.40 -25.70
CA PHE A 118 -0.33 -28.43 -25.53
C PHE A 118 -1.68 -27.90 -26.05
N GLU A 119 -2.09 -26.73 -25.56
CA GLU A 119 -3.31 -26.00 -25.95
C GLU A 119 -3.44 -25.82 -27.47
N VAL A 120 -2.34 -25.46 -28.16
CA VAL A 120 -2.30 -25.29 -29.62
C VAL A 120 -2.52 -26.59 -30.41
N VAL A 121 -2.21 -27.76 -29.83
CA VAL A 121 -2.42 -29.07 -30.49
C VAL A 121 -3.82 -29.60 -30.20
N GLU A 122 -4.35 -29.39 -28.99
CA GLU A 122 -5.75 -29.71 -28.69
C GLU A 122 -6.74 -28.84 -29.50
N ALA A 123 -6.42 -27.56 -29.73
CA ALA A 123 -7.17 -26.69 -30.64
C ALA A 123 -7.16 -27.18 -32.10
N GLY A 124 -6.25 -28.10 -32.47
CA GLY A 124 -6.25 -28.81 -33.75
C GLY A 124 -7.09 -30.10 -33.78
N GLY A 125 -7.82 -30.42 -32.71
CA GLY A 125 -8.74 -31.55 -32.65
C GLY A 125 -8.12 -32.92 -32.36
N GLN A 126 -6.82 -33.00 -32.01
CA GLN A 126 -6.16 -34.27 -31.71
C GLN A 126 -5.63 -34.37 -30.28
N LEU A 127 -6.32 -35.19 -29.46
CA LEU A 127 -5.87 -35.57 -28.12
C LEU A 127 -4.60 -36.44 -28.17
N VAL A 128 -3.49 -35.87 -27.69
CA VAL A 128 -2.14 -36.45 -27.61
C VAL A 128 -1.48 -36.13 -26.27
N SER A 129 -0.56 -36.98 -25.80
CA SER A 129 0.16 -36.71 -24.55
C SER A 129 1.31 -35.73 -24.74
N ALA A 130 1.65 -34.98 -23.68
CA ALA A 130 2.75 -34.00 -23.68
C ALA A 130 4.09 -34.63 -24.09
N GLN A 131 4.28 -35.91 -23.72
CA GLN A 131 5.45 -36.70 -24.09
C GLN A 131 5.48 -36.99 -25.60
N THR A 132 4.33 -37.22 -26.24
CA THR A 132 4.23 -37.39 -27.70
C THR A 132 4.60 -36.09 -28.42
N ILE A 133 4.07 -34.95 -27.97
CA ILE A 133 4.43 -33.62 -28.50
C ILE A 133 5.94 -33.38 -28.34
N HIS A 134 6.50 -33.69 -27.17
CA HIS A 134 7.94 -33.52 -26.90
C HIS A 134 8.83 -34.36 -27.83
N TRP A 135 8.50 -35.64 -28.05
CA TRP A 135 9.24 -36.51 -28.96
C TRP A 135 9.15 -36.03 -30.42
N THR A 136 7.97 -35.62 -30.89
CA THR A 136 7.81 -35.09 -32.27
C THR A 136 8.57 -33.78 -32.46
N LEU A 137 8.57 -32.87 -31.48
CA LEU A 137 9.37 -31.64 -31.51
C LEU A 137 10.87 -31.91 -31.60
N GLN A 138 11.39 -32.88 -30.84
CA GLN A 138 12.80 -33.31 -30.97
C GLN A 138 13.11 -33.86 -32.37
N GLN A 139 12.20 -34.62 -32.99
CA GLN A 139 12.40 -35.18 -34.33
C GLN A 139 12.49 -34.10 -35.42
N VAL A 140 11.92 -32.90 -35.21
CA VAL A 140 12.08 -31.73 -36.11
C VAL A 140 13.17 -30.75 -35.68
N GLY A 141 14.03 -31.13 -34.72
CA GLY A 141 15.15 -30.31 -34.24
C GLY A 141 14.75 -29.15 -33.31
N LEU A 142 13.51 -29.14 -32.80
CA LEU A 142 13.02 -28.10 -31.88
C LEU A 142 13.19 -28.57 -30.43
N HIS A 143 14.18 -28.01 -29.75
CA HIS A 143 14.51 -28.34 -28.36
C HIS A 143 14.02 -27.26 -27.39
N GLY A 144 13.28 -27.67 -26.35
CA GLY A 144 12.97 -26.79 -25.23
C GLY A 144 14.24 -26.31 -24.51
N ARG A 145 14.40 -25.00 -24.35
CA ARG A 145 15.52 -24.36 -23.64
C ARG A 145 14.99 -23.44 -22.55
N HIS A 146 15.53 -23.54 -21.35
CA HIS A 146 15.18 -22.64 -20.25
C HIS A 146 15.91 -21.28 -20.43
N PRO A 147 15.21 -20.14 -20.57
CA PRO A 147 15.84 -18.86 -20.87
C PRO A 147 16.56 -18.29 -19.63
N ARG A 148 17.90 -18.40 -19.58
CA ARG A 148 18.70 -17.74 -18.54
C ARG A 148 18.69 -16.23 -18.77
N ARG A 149 18.10 -15.46 -17.84
CA ARG A 149 18.18 -13.99 -17.81
C ARG A 149 19.64 -13.55 -17.61
N LYS A 150 20.33 -13.20 -18.70
CA LYS A 150 21.68 -12.61 -18.73
C LYS A 150 21.74 -11.48 -19.78
N PRO A 151 22.61 -10.47 -19.62
CA PRO A 151 22.84 -9.46 -20.64
C PRO A 151 23.25 -10.06 -22.00
N LEU A 152 22.65 -9.59 -23.09
CA LEU A 152 23.01 -10.03 -24.44
C LEU A 152 24.34 -9.39 -24.89
N LEU A 153 25.40 -10.20 -24.89
CA LEU A 153 26.74 -9.76 -25.30
C LEU A 153 26.88 -9.77 -26.84
N LYS A 154 26.55 -8.64 -27.46
CA LYS A 154 26.89 -8.32 -28.87
C LYS A 154 28.41 -8.46 -29.09
N LEU A 155 28.85 -8.70 -30.33
CA LEU A 155 30.27 -8.86 -30.67
C LEU A 155 31.14 -7.66 -30.21
N ALA A 156 30.62 -6.44 -30.34
CA ALA A 156 31.25 -5.23 -29.82
C ALA A 156 31.45 -5.26 -28.29
N HIS A 157 30.47 -5.77 -27.51
CA HIS A 157 30.60 -5.93 -26.06
C HIS A 157 31.72 -6.93 -25.74
N LYS A 158 31.80 -8.05 -26.48
CA LYS A 158 32.86 -9.05 -26.32
C LYS A 158 34.25 -8.46 -26.61
N LYS A 159 34.41 -7.70 -27.69
CA LYS A 159 35.69 -7.03 -28.02
C LYS A 159 36.09 -5.99 -26.97
N ALA A 160 35.15 -5.12 -26.55
CA ALA A 160 35.42 -4.12 -25.52
C ALA A 160 35.78 -4.73 -24.15
N ARG A 161 35.14 -5.86 -23.79
CA ARG A 161 35.47 -6.63 -22.57
C ARG A 161 36.82 -7.31 -22.65
N LYS A 162 37.20 -7.86 -23.81
CA LYS A 162 38.51 -8.45 -24.02
C LYS A 162 39.61 -7.38 -23.91
N GLN A 163 39.46 -6.27 -24.65
CA GLN A 163 40.37 -5.14 -24.60
C GLN A 163 40.55 -4.60 -23.18
N PHE A 164 39.45 -4.37 -22.45
CA PHE A 164 39.52 -3.90 -21.07
C PHE A 164 40.29 -4.86 -20.15
N ALA A 165 40.15 -6.18 -20.34
CA ALA A 165 40.95 -7.15 -19.59
C ALA A 165 42.43 -7.06 -19.97
N GLU A 166 42.77 -7.03 -21.26
CA GLU A 166 44.15 -6.90 -21.77
C GLU A 166 44.82 -5.60 -21.28
N ASP A 167 44.12 -4.46 -21.32
CA ASP A 167 44.60 -3.14 -20.87
C ASP A 167 44.92 -3.09 -19.36
N ASN A 168 44.31 -3.97 -18.56
CA ASN A 168 44.34 -3.95 -17.10
C ASN A 168 45.04 -5.16 -16.44
N LEU A 169 45.26 -6.26 -17.18
CA LEU A 169 45.90 -7.48 -16.66
C LEU A 169 47.32 -7.25 -16.14
N SER A 170 48.04 -6.30 -16.74
CA SER A 170 49.43 -5.93 -16.38
C SER A 170 49.54 -4.91 -15.25
N LYS A 171 48.43 -4.50 -14.62
CA LYS A 171 48.43 -3.44 -13.58
C LYS A 171 48.76 -4.03 -12.21
N SER A 172 49.83 -3.53 -11.58
CA SER A 172 50.28 -3.96 -10.26
C SER A 172 49.28 -3.68 -9.14
N MET A 173 49.40 -4.38 -8.01
CA MET A 173 48.50 -4.19 -6.87
C MET A 173 48.48 -2.74 -6.35
N ASN A 174 49.62 -2.05 -6.41
CA ASN A 174 49.72 -0.63 -6.04
C ASN A 174 48.85 0.29 -6.94
N TYR A 175 48.64 -0.04 -8.21
CA TYR A 175 47.70 0.68 -9.07
C TYR A 175 46.25 0.50 -8.57
N TRP A 176 45.86 -0.74 -8.25
CA TRP A 176 44.51 -1.05 -7.75
C TRP A 176 44.24 -0.47 -6.35
N ASN A 177 45.28 -0.37 -5.51
CA ASN A 177 45.25 0.36 -4.23
C ASN A 177 44.98 1.86 -4.38
N HIS A 178 44.99 2.41 -5.61
CA HIS A 178 44.65 3.80 -5.96
C HIS A 178 43.40 3.89 -6.87
N VAL A 179 42.55 2.85 -6.89
CA VAL A 179 41.24 2.86 -7.57
C VAL A 179 40.10 2.87 -6.54
N LEU A 180 39.26 3.90 -6.60
CA LEU A 180 38.06 4.01 -5.77
C LEU A 180 36.87 3.39 -6.53
N TRP A 181 36.28 2.35 -5.93
CA TRP A 181 35.18 1.58 -6.50
C TRP A 181 33.84 2.07 -5.94
N SER A 182 32.95 2.57 -6.79
CA SER A 182 31.58 2.89 -6.41
C SER A 182 30.60 1.75 -6.76
N ASP A 183 29.47 1.70 -6.04
CA ASP A 183 28.34 0.83 -6.36
C ASP A 183 27.02 1.47 -5.92
N GLU A 184 25.94 1.12 -6.60
CA GLU A 184 24.58 1.51 -6.23
C GLU A 184 24.10 0.60 -5.10
N THR A 185 24.22 1.06 -3.85
CA THR A 185 23.77 0.29 -2.68
C THR A 185 22.24 0.23 -2.65
N LYS A 186 21.68 -0.87 -3.13
CA LYS A 186 20.22 -1.07 -3.21
C LYS A 186 19.65 -1.60 -1.90
N ILE A 187 18.86 -0.77 -1.22
CA ILE A 187 17.92 -1.17 -0.17
C ILE A 187 16.53 -0.64 -0.53
N ASN A 188 15.97 -1.14 -1.64
CA ASN A 188 14.57 -0.95 -2.00
C ASN A 188 13.80 -2.19 -1.56
N LEU A 189 12.72 -2.01 -0.80
CA LEU A 189 11.77 -3.08 -0.52
C LEU A 189 10.71 -3.22 -1.62
N PHE A 190 10.29 -2.10 -2.23
CA PHE A 190 9.41 -2.03 -3.41
C PHE A 190 9.78 -0.83 -4.30
N GLY A 191 9.41 -0.85 -5.58
CA GLY A 191 9.54 0.29 -6.51
C GLY A 191 10.90 0.44 -7.24
N SER A 192 10.89 1.19 -8.35
CA SER A 192 12.09 1.61 -9.09
C SER A 192 12.89 2.68 -8.33
N ASP A 193 14.14 2.91 -8.74
CA ASP A 193 15.16 3.57 -7.91
C ASP A 193 14.98 5.08 -7.74
N GLY A 194 14.36 5.79 -8.70
CA GLY A 194 14.00 7.22 -8.56
C GLY A 194 15.16 8.22 -8.45
N VAL A 195 16.41 7.74 -8.28
CA VAL A 195 17.61 8.58 -8.15
C VAL A 195 17.87 9.35 -9.43
N THR A 196 17.53 10.64 -9.41
CA THR A 196 17.81 11.57 -10.50
C THR A 196 19.31 11.89 -10.57
N PRO A 197 19.82 12.40 -11.72
CA PRO A 197 21.22 12.79 -11.84
C PRO A 197 21.68 13.84 -10.82
N CYS A 198 20.78 14.73 -10.36
CA CYS A 198 21.11 15.71 -9.33
C CYS A 198 21.25 15.06 -7.94
N MET A 199 20.31 14.18 -7.53
CA MET A 199 20.45 13.41 -6.29
C MET A 199 21.76 12.62 -6.26
N TYR A 200 22.16 12.01 -7.39
CA TYR A 200 23.45 11.33 -7.50
C TYR A 200 24.65 12.29 -7.36
N CYS A 201 24.58 13.49 -7.96
CA CYS A 201 25.59 14.52 -7.78
C CYS A 201 25.75 14.94 -6.31
N ASP A 202 24.66 15.02 -5.55
CA ASP A 202 24.71 15.43 -4.13
C ASP A 202 25.22 14.30 -3.23
N ILE A 203 24.88 13.04 -3.50
CA ILE A 203 25.48 11.86 -2.87
C ILE A 203 27.01 11.88 -3.07
N LEU A 204 27.50 12.21 -4.28
CA LEU A 204 28.94 12.37 -4.53
C LEU A 204 29.55 13.52 -3.72
N LYS A 205 28.93 14.72 -3.70
CA LYS A 205 29.43 15.86 -2.91
C LYS A 205 29.59 15.51 -1.43
N GLN A 206 28.60 14.83 -0.84
CA GLN A 206 28.59 14.47 0.58
C GLN A 206 29.61 13.37 0.93
N ASN A 207 29.61 12.27 0.16
CA ASN A 207 30.30 11.04 0.56
C ASN A 207 31.67 10.84 -0.11
N MET A 208 31.86 11.36 -1.34
CA MET A 208 33.16 11.23 -2.02
C MET A 208 34.19 12.23 -1.46
N MET A 209 33.76 13.44 -1.10
CA MET A 209 34.67 14.48 -0.59
C MET A 209 35.29 14.14 0.77
N SER A 210 34.56 13.44 1.65
CA SER A 210 35.11 12.94 2.91
C SER A 210 36.13 11.80 2.69
N SER A 211 35.87 10.89 1.73
CA SER A 211 36.81 9.82 1.38
C SER A 211 38.06 10.30 0.63
N LEU A 212 37.98 11.39 -0.14
CA LEU A 212 39.11 11.92 -0.93
C LEU A 212 40.12 12.74 -0.12
N LYS A 213 39.77 13.25 1.07
CA LYS A 213 40.58 14.22 1.83
C LYS A 213 42.01 13.78 2.18
N ASN A 214 42.29 12.46 2.27
CA ASN A 214 43.52 11.96 2.88
C ASN A 214 44.54 11.33 1.92
N ARG A 215 44.30 11.22 0.60
CA ARG A 215 45.21 10.50 -0.33
C ARG A 215 45.24 11.13 -1.74
N ALA A 216 46.44 11.47 -2.23
CA ALA A 216 46.63 12.53 -3.23
C ALA A 216 46.33 12.20 -4.72
N LYS A 217 46.23 10.93 -5.15
CA LYS A 217 45.98 10.57 -6.56
C LYS A 217 45.11 9.31 -6.66
N TRP A 218 43.96 9.42 -7.33
CA TRP A 218 43.00 8.31 -7.49
C TRP A 218 42.42 8.24 -8.90
N GLN A 219 42.05 7.02 -9.32
CA GLN A 219 41.07 6.81 -10.38
C GLN A 219 39.72 6.38 -9.79
N PHE A 220 38.63 6.86 -10.36
CA PHE A 220 37.27 6.60 -9.88
C PHE A 220 36.52 5.70 -10.87
N SER A 221 36.03 4.56 -10.42
CA SER A 221 35.25 3.64 -11.25
C SER A 221 33.76 3.80 -10.97
N ASN A 222 32.98 4.07 -12.02
CA ASN A 222 31.55 4.39 -11.95
C ASN A 222 30.76 3.53 -12.95
N MET A 223 29.53 3.12 -12.59
CA MET A 223 28.65 2.37 -13.50
C MET A 223 28.26 3.23 -14.72
N ILE A 224 28.09 2.60 -15.89
CA ILE A 224 27.61 3.27 -17.12
C ILE A 224 26.07 3.33 -17.11
N ASP A 225 25.53 3.92 -16.04
CA ASP A 225 24.11 4.23 -15.89
C ASP A 225 23.83 5.64 -16.46
N PRO A 226 22.65 5.90 -17.05
CA PRO A 226 22.22 7.25 -17.44
C PRO A 226 22.46 8.34 -16.38
N LYS A 227 22.23 8.07 -15.08
CA LYS A 227 22.44 9.06 -14.00
C LYS A 227 23.92 9.37 -13.73
N HIS A 228 24.82 8.44 -14.01
CA HIS A 228 26.26 8.63 -13.85
C HIS A 228 26.92 9.25 -15.10
N THR A 229 26.35 8.98 -16.28
CA THR A 229 26.82 9.50 -17.58
C THR A 229 26.20 10.84 -17.98
N ALA A 230 25.22 11.32 -17.22
CA ALA A 230 24.57 12.62 -17.41
C ALA A 230 25.56 13.81 -17.47
N LYS A 231 25.18 14.86 -18.21
CA LYS A 231 26.00 16.06 -18.41
C LYS A 231 26.40 16.73 -17.09
N MET A 232 25.49 16.83 -16.12
CA MET A 232 25.79 17.43 -14.81
C MET A 232 26.79 16.60 -13.98
N THR A 233 26.64 15.27 -13.98
CA THR A 233 27.52 14.36 -13.24
C THR A 233 28.93 14.35 -13.82
N THR A 234 29.05 14.30 -15.14
CA THR A 234 30.34 14.38 -15.83
C THR A 234 31.00 15.76 -15.72
N ALA A 235 30.22 16.85 -15.68
CA ALA A 235 30.72 18.18 -15.36
C ALA A 235 31.21 18.31 -13.90
N LEU A 236 30.49 17.74 -12.93
CA LEU A 236 30.90 17.71 -11.51
C LEU A 236 32.22 16.96 -11.32
N LEU A 237 32.35 15.75 -11.89
CA LEU A 237 33.58 14.96 -11.79
C LEU A 237 34.77 15.67 -12.46
N ARG A 238 34.54 16.39 -13.56
CA ARG A 238 35.55 17.25 -14.20
C ARG A 238 35.94 18.44 -13.32
N LYS A 239 34.97 19.13 -12.70
CA LYS A 239 35.20 20.25 -11.76
C LYS A 239 36.00 19.81 -10.53
N LEU A 240 35.77 18.57 -10.05
CA LEU A 240 36.52 17.94 -8.96
C LEU A 240 37.86 17.30 -9.40
N LYS A 241 38.27 17.47 -10.67
CA LYS A 241 39.50 16.91 -11.26
C LYS A 241 39.65 15.37 -11.12
N VAL A 242 38.54 14.65 -10.97
CA VAL A 242 38.54 13.19 -10.75
C VAL A 242 38.75 12.42 -12.06
N LYS A 243 39.78 11.59 -12.13
CA LYS A 243 40.06 10.74 -13.31
C LYS A 243 39.16 9.50 -13.31
N VAL A 244 38.17 9.48 -14.20
CA VAL A 244 37.21 8.37 -14.31
C VAL A 244 37.80 7.21 -15.12
N MET A 245 37.65 5.97 -14.62
CA MET A 245 38.05 4.74 -15.31
C MET A 245 37.02 4.35 -16.38
N LYS A 246 37.48 4.06 -17.60
CA LYS A 246 36.62 3.68 -18.74
C LYS A 246 36.23 2.20 -18.68
N TRP A 247 35.09 1.90 -18.03
CA TRP A 247 34.55 0.55 -17.92
C TRP A 247 33.90 0.06 -19.23
N PRO A 248 33.79 -1.27 -19.49
CA PRO A 248 33.00 -1.82 -20.61
C PRO A 248 31.53 -2.08 -20.24
N SER A 249 30.59 -1.59 -21.05
CA SER A 249 29.14 -1.81 -20.87
C SER A 249 28.75 -3.29 -20.79
N MET A 250 27.70 -3.61 -20.03
CA MET A 250 27.18 -4.98 -19.84
C MET A 250 28.22 -5.98 -19.29
N SER A 251 29.02 -5.55 -18.30
CA SER A 251 30.12 -6.35 -17.72
C SER A 251 30.07 -6.48 -16.19
N PRO A 252 28.97 -7.01 -15.61
CA PRO A 252 28.86 -7.20 -14.16
C PRO A 252 29.85 -8.26 -13.63
N ASP A 253 30.25 -9.20 -14.47
CA ASP A 253 31.20 -10.27 -14.15
C ASP A 253 32.67 -9.83 -14.14
N LEU A 254 32.97 -8.60 -14.57
CA LEU A 254 34.30 -7.98 -14.38
C LEU A 254 34.34 -7.10 -13.12
N LYS A 255 33.20 -6.81 -12.47
CA LYS A 255 33.05 -5.81 -11.41
C LYS A 255 33.39 -6.41 -10.03
N PRO A 256 34.49 -6.02 -9.35
CA PRO A 256 34.96 -6.71 -8.14
C PRO A 256 33.94 -6.74 -6.99
N ILE A 257 33.17 -5.67 -6.82
CA ILE A 257 32.17 -5.57 -5.75
C ILE A 257 30.94 -6.47 -5.97
N GLU A 258 30.60 -6.84 -7.21
CA GLU A 258 29.57 -7.88 -7.48
C GLU A 258 30.05 -9.27 -7.02
N HIS A 259 31.34 -9.57 -7.21
CA HIS A 259 31.95 -10.80 -6.69
C HIS A 259 32.00 -10.79 -5.17
N LEU A 260 32.31 -9.64 -4.54
CA LEU A 260 32.26 -9.46 -3.09
C LEU A 260 30.85 -9.68 -2.54
N TRP A 261 29.82 -9.06 -3.14
CA TRP A 261 28.41 -9.33 -2.83
C TRP A 261 28.03 -10.81 -3.05
N GLY A 262 28.54 -11.44 -4.10
CA GLY A 262 28.33 -12.86 -4.38
C GLY A 262 28.99 -13.79 -3.36
N ILE A 263 30.17 -13.44 -2.84
CA ILE A 263 30.84 -14.14 -1.73
C ILE A 263 30.04 -13.94 -0.44
N LEU A 264 29.65 -12.70 -0.12
CA LEU A 264 28.84 -12.38 1.07
C LEU A 264 27.52 -13.14 1.07
N LYS A 265 26.76 -13.11 -0.03
CA LYS A 265 25.49 -13.84 -0.19
C LYS A 265 25.67 -15.35 -0.01
N ARG A 266 26.75 -15.95 -0.52
CA ARG A 266 27.07 -17.38 -0.31
C ARG A 266 27.50 -17.70 1.13
N LYS A 267 28.17 -16.78 1.84
CA LYS A 267 28.50 -16.95 3.27
C LYS A 267 27.27 -16.80 4.17
N VAL A 268 26.36 -15.86 3.85
CA VAL A 268 25.08 -15.70 4.57
C VAL A 268 24.15 -16.89 4.30
N ALA A 269 23.98 -17.33 3.06
CA ALA A 269 23.08 -18.44 2.71
C ALA A 269 23.50 -19.82 3.26
N LYS A 270 24.73 -19.95 3.80
CA LYS A 270 25.16 -21.13 4.59
C LYS A 270 24.69 -21.09 6.06
N ARG A 271 23.97 -20.04 6.47
CA ARG A 271 23.36 -19.87 7.79
C ARG A 271 21.86 -19.66 7.57
N TYR A 272 21.02 -20.38 8.32
CA TYR A 272 19.59 -20.08 8.32
C TYR A 272 19.36 -18.77 9.08
N VAL A 273 18.63 -17.83 8.48
CA VAL A 273 18.36 -16.50 9.02
C VAL A 273 16.87 -16.24 8.95
N SER A 274 16.21 -16.10 10.09
CA SER A 274 14.75 -15.94 10.19
C SER A 274 14.29 -14.52 10.51
N SER A 275 15.19 -13.61 10.92
CA SER A 275 14.85 -12.21 11.19
C SER A 275 15.83 -11.21 10.58
N ILE A 276 15.34 -9.97 10.34
CA ILE A 276 16.19 -8.87 9.87
C ILE A 276 17.26 -8.52 10.92
N GLN A 277 16.98 -8.72 12.21
CA GLN A 277 17.97 -8.49 13.26
C GLN A 277 19.05 -9.57 13.25
N GLN A 278 18.71 -10.86 13.11
CA GLN A 278 19.70 -11.92 12.88
C GLN A 278 20.55 -11.64 11.63
N LEU A 279 19.98 -11.08 10.56
CA LEU A 279 20.75 -10.71 9.37
C LEU A 279 21.78 -9.60 9.68
N ARG A 280 21.37 -8.54 10.39
CA ARG A 280 22.30 -7.48 10.86
C ARG A 280 23.37 -8.04 11.78
N ASP A 281 23.00 -8.92 12.70
CA ASP A 281 23.89 -9.52 13.68
C ASP A 281 24.87 -10.52 13.06
N ILE A 282 24.46 -11.30 12.05
CA ILE A 282 25.39 -12.17 11.28
C ILE A 282 26.39 -11.33 10.47
N ILE A 283 25.98 -10.16 9.97
CA ILE A 283 26.85 -9.21 9.27
C ILE A 283 27.81 -8.50 10.25
N ARG A 284 27.38 -8.23 11.49
CA ARG A 284 28.15 -7.51 12.53
C ARG A 284 29.05 -8.39 13.41
N LYS A 285 28.56 -9.52 13.90
CA LYS A 285 29.20 -10.38 14.92
C LYS A 285 30.08 -11.50 14.32
N GLY A 286 29.84 -11.89 13.07
CA GLY A 286 30.77 -12.78 12.37
C GLY A 286 32.03 -12.04 11.91
N SER A 287 33.09 -12.79 11.55
CA SER A 287 34.34 -12.28 10.94
C SER A 287 34.15 -11.72 9.50
N MET A 288 33.02 -11.05 9.25
CA MET A 288 32.66 -10.37 8.02
C MET A 288 32.63 -8.84 8.20
N ALA A 289 32.46 -8.34 9.43
CA ALA A 289 32.64 -6.91 9.75
C ALA A 289 34.06 -6.41 9.43
N LEU A 290 35.08 -7.26 9.61
CA LEU A 290 36.49 -6.94 9.32
C LEU A 290 36.81 -6.88 7.80
N CYS A 291 35.94 -7.42 6.95
CA CYS A 291 36.31 -7.80 5.58
C CYS A 291 36.58 -6.64 4.60
N PRO A 292 35.92 -5.47 4.68
CA PRO A 292 36.27 -4.31 3.85
C PRO A 292 37.53 -3.58 4.34
N LEU A 293 37.68 -3.42 5.66
CA LEU A 293 38.67 -2.49 6.22
C LEU A 293 40.06 -3.11 6.36
N LEU A 294 40.15 -4.35 6.88
CA LEU A 294 41.45 -5.00 7.08
C LEU A 294 42.10 -5.49 5.79
N LEU A 295 41.32 -5.80 4.75
CA LEU A 295 41.88 -6.12 3.43
C LEU A 295 42.54 -4.88 2.79
N LEU A 296 42.02 -3.67 3.04
CA LEU A 296 42.63 -2.42 2.59
C LEU A 296 43.80 -1.95 3.46
N LEU A 297 43.86 -2.37 4.73
CA LEU A 297 45.01 -2.10 5.62
C LEU A 297 46.17 -3.05 5.35
N ALA A 298 45.92 -4.36 5.19
CA ALA A 298 46.94 -5.35 4.85
C ALA A 298 47.59 -5.12 3.47
N LEU A 299 46.95 -4.36 2.59
CA LEU A 299 47.51 -3.90 1.31
C LEU A 299 48.20 -2.53 1.40
N ALA A 300 48.19 -1.86 2.55
CA ALA A 300 48.78 -0.54 2.78
C ALA A 300 49.99 -0.58 3.74
N SER A 301 50.01 -1.48 4.72
CA SER A 301 51.16 -1.72 5.61
C SER A 301 51.95 -2.94 5.14
N GLY A 302 53.02 -2.71 4.38
CA GLY A 302 53.93 -3.77 3.94
C GLY A 302 54.80 -4.30 5.08
N TRP A 303 54.29 -5.26 5.85
CA TRP A 303 55.05 -6.00 6.86
C TRP A 303 55.35 -7.40 6.38
N ALA A 304 56.62 -7.65 6.10
CA ALA A 304 57.20 -8.98 6.14
C ALA A 304 57.80 -9.18 7.54
N GLN A 305 57.30 -10.19 8.26
CA GLN A 305 58.03 -10.81 9.37
C GLN A 305 57.94 -12.33 9.17
N GLN A 306 59.08 -12.99 9.33
CA GLN A 306 59.18 -14.45 9.32
C GLN A 306 58.75 -15.03 10.69
N PRO A 307 58.40 -16.32 10.76
CA PRO A 307 57.80 -16.90 11.96
C PRO A 307 58.84 -17.19 13.05
N PRO A 308 58.41 -17.26 14.33
CA PRO A 308 59.07 -18.10 15.32
C PRO A 308 58.87 -19.57 14.92
N GLU A 309 59.94 -20.35 14.96
CA GLU A 309 59.87 -21.80 14.76
C GLU A 309 59.27 -22.48 16.02
N VAL A 310 58.57 -23.59 15.81
CA VAL A 310 58.32 -24.59 16.87
C VAL A 310 58.67 -25.95 16.28
N SER A 311 59.85 -26.45 16.64
CA SER A 311 60.31 -27.78 16.27
C SER A 311 59.65 -28.84 17.16
N ASP A 312 58.86 -29.70 16.51
CA ASP A 312 58.78 -31.15 16.72
C ASP A 312 59.04 -31.72 18.13
N GLN A 313 58.01 -32.35 18.72
CA GLN A 313 58.06 -33.79 18.93
C GLN A 313 56.66 -34.42 19.02
N SER A 314 56.58 -35.71 18.70
CA SER A 314 55.33 -36.43 18.39
C SER A 314 54.86 -37.37 19.51
N GLN A 315 53.59 -37.79 19.46
CA GLN A 315 53.24 -39.22 19.50
C GLN A 315 51.79 -39.50 19.03
N ASN A 316 51.51 -40.77 18.72
CA ASN A 316 50.32 -41.24 17.98
C ASN A 316 49.21 -41.77 18.90
N VAL A 317 47.94 -41.69 18.47
CA VAL A 317 46.87 -42.64 18.90
C VAL A 317 45.86 -42.92 17.78
N THR A 318 45.63 -44.20 17.47
CA THR A 318 44.43 -44.81 16.83
C THR A 318 44.67 -46.32 16.68
N PRO A 319 43.66 -47.22 16.49
CA PRO A 319 42.20 -47.12 16.70
C PRO A 319 41.63 -48.34 17.52
N THR A 320 40.30 -48.59 17.48
CA THR A 320 39.52 -49.87 17.67
C THR A 320 38.39 -49.89 18.75
N ALA A 321 37.53 -50.93 18.69
CA ALA A 321 36.32 -51.28 19.48
C ALA A 321 36.01 -52.80 19.25
N PRO A 322 34.95 -53.50 19.78
CA PRO A 322 33.83 -53.18 20.69
C PRO A 322 33.83 -54.19 21.92
N PRO A 323 32.80 -54.97 22.40
CA PRO A 323 31.32 -54.94 22.30
C PRO A 323 30.48 -54.91 23.65
N PRO A 324 29.83 -55.97 24.25
CA PRO A 324 28.42 -55.83 24.71
C PRO A 324 28.12 -56.39 26.18
N PRO A 325 26.90 -56.84 26.63
CA PRO A 325 26.36 -56.55 27.99
C PRO A 325 26.27 -57.76 28.96
N PRO A 326 25.73 -57.64 30.21
CA PRO A 326 24.30 -58.01 30.47
C PRO A 326 23.61 -57.30 31.68
N THR A 327 22.71 -57.99 32.41
CA THR A 327 21.54 -57.54 33.22
C THR A 327 21.69 -57.40 34.75
N ALA A 328 20.90 -56.47 35.32
CA ALA A 328 20.02 -56.51 36.53
C ALA A 328 20.37 -57.28 37.82
N HIS A 329 19.98 -56.71 38.99
CA HIS A 329 19.55 -57.44 40.20
C HIS A 329 18.64 -56.59 41.13
N ASN A 330 17.78 -57.25 41.91
CA ASN A 330 16.95 -56.73 43.03
C ASN A 330 17.35 -57.44 44.35
N LEU A 331 16.85 -56.95 45.51
CA LEU A 331 16.58 -57.58 46.84
C LEU A 331 16.79 -56.51 47.97
N THR A 332 15.78 -55.95 48.66
CA THR A 332 14.93 -56.44 49.80
C THR A 332 15.62 -56.61 51.17
N HIS A 333 15.18 -55.87 52.22
CA HIS A 333 14.56 -56.44 53.45
C HIS A 333 14.18 -55.39 54.54
N ASP A 334 13.14 -55.71 55.31
CA ASP A 334 12.66 -55.15 56.61
C ASP A 334 13.54 -55.59 57.82
N PRO A 335 13.39 -55.13 59.10
CA PRO A 335 12.15 -54.70 59.79
C PRO A 335 12.23 -53.53 60.84
N ALA A 336 11.10 -53.28 61.53
CA ALA A 336 10.90 -52.29 62.62
C ALA A 336 11.22 -52.85 64.05
N PRO A 337 11.04 -52.05 65.14
CA PRO A 337 9.75 -52.08 65.87
C PRO A 337 9.29 -50.81 66.67
N LEU A 338 7.96 -50.60 66.75
CA LEU A 338 7.12 -50.00 67.84
C LEU A 338 7.47 -48.57 68.40
N VAL A 339 6.55 -47.75 68.96
CA VAL A 339 5.52 -47.97 70.01
C VAL A 339 4.30 -47.00 69.91
N THR A 340 3.08 -47.58 69.89
CA THR A 340 1.71 -47.06 70.25
C THR A 340 1.02 -45.83 69.58
N THR A 341 -0.33 -45.89 69.68
CA THR A 341 -1.43 -45.06 69.10
C THR A 341 -2.30 -44.50 70.29
N PRO A 342 -3.61 -44.07 70.24
CA PRO A 342 -4.63 -44.11 69.17
C PRO A 342 -5.70 -42.96 69.01
N GLN A 343 -6.23 -42.89 67.78
CA GLN A 343 -7.64 -42.71 67.33
C GLN A 343 -8.64 -41.74 68.02
N THR A 344 -9.40 -41.00 67.19
CA THR A 344 -10.84 -41.22 66.84
C THR A 344 -11.35 -40.09 65.92
N LYS A 345 -12.59 -40.09 65.37
CA LYS A 345 -13.18 -40.98 64.34
C LYS A 345 -14.39 -40.25 63.71
N GLN A 346 -14.72 -40.51 62.44
CA GLN A 346 -16.01 -40.09 61.83
C GLN A 346 -17.14 -41.08 62.19
N PRO A 347 -18.41 -40.67 61.99
CA PRO A 347 -19.36 -41.55 61.26
C PRO A 347 -20.21 -40.80 60.20
N ALA A 348 -21.02 -41.55 59.44
CA ALA A 348 -21.93 -41.04 58.40
C ALA A 348 -23.14 -42.00 58.18
N VAL A 349 -24.09 -41.60 57.30
CA VAL A 349 -25.15 -42.43 56.64
C VAL A 349 -26.48 -42.69 57.41
N ILE A 350 -27.57 -41.96 57.04
CA ILE A 350 -28.89 -42.40 56.44
C ILE A 350 -29.62 -43.64 57.08
N PRO A 351 -30.99 -43.75 57.22
CA PRO A 351 -32.12 -43.11 56.47
C PRO A 351 -33.43 -42.66 57.24
N THR A 352 -34.30 -41.93 56.51
CA THR A 352 -35.81 -41.86 56.52
C THR A 352 -36.68 -41.92 57.79
N THR A 353 -37.63 -40.95 57.90
CA THR A 353 -39.10 -41.23 57.93
C THR A 353 -39.93 -39.99 57.52
N LYS A 354 -41.27 -40.14 57.37
CA LYS A 354 -42.19 -39.12 56.78
C LYS A 354 -42.98 -38.31 57.83
N VAL A 355 -43.30 -37.06 57.52
CA VAL A 355 -44.54 -36.35 57.93
C VAL A 355 -45.00 -35.46 56.74
N THR A 356 -46.30 -35.17 56.65
CA THR A 356 -46.96 -34.42 55.55
C THR A 356 -47.81 -33.26 56.08
N GLY A 357 -48.00 -32.22 55.25
CA GLY A 357 -48.84 -31.03 55.49
C GLY A 357 -48.21 -29.82 54.76
N GLU A 358 -48.66 -29.46 53.56
CA GLU A 358 -49.88 -28.70 53.18
C GLU A 358 -49.63 -27.18 53.07
N MET A 359 -50.16 -26.57 52.00
CA MET A 359 -50.16 -25.11 51.77
C MET A 359 -51.42 -24.49 52.42
N PRO A 360 -51.44 -23.16 52.67
CA PRO A 360 -52.04 -22.27 51.66
C PRO A 360 -51.41 -20.88 51.51
N ASP A 361 -51.45 -20.37 50.28
CA ASP A 361 -51.59 -18.94 49.92
C ASP A 361 -53.13 -18.64 49.89
N PRO A 362 -53.69 -17.42 50.13
CA PRO A 362 -53.14 -16.10 49.78
C PRO A 362 -53.42 -14.93 50.78
N GLY A 363 -52.98 -13.70 50.45
CA GLY A 363 -53.61 -12.49 51.00
C GLY A 363 -52.84 -11.16 50.87
N VAL A 364 -53.42 -10.18 50.15
CA VAL A 364 -52.96 -8.77 50.12
C VAL A 364 -53.75 -7.93 51.12
N PRO A 365 -53.09 -7.04 51.90
CA PRO A 365 -53.68 -5.71 52.12
C PRO A 365 -52.69 -4.51 52.21
N ARG A 366 -53.13 -3.38 51.66
CA ARG A 366 -52.88 -1.99 52.11
C ARG A 366 -54.23 -1.44 52.63
N PRO A 367 -54.36 -0.31 53.38
CA PRO A 367 -53.48 0.88 53.38
C PRO A 367 -53.26 1.58 54.77
N ARG A 368 -52.84 2.85 54.70
CA ARG A 368 -52.77 3.97 55.70
C ARG A 368 -54.02 4.13 56.61
N PRO A 369 -53.97 4.82 57.79
CA PRO A 369 -53.64 6.27 58.02
C PRO A 369 -52.51 6.47 59.07
N THR A 370 -52.17 7.64 59.68
CA THR A 370 -52.76 9.00 59.85
C THR A 370 -51.75 10.15 59.52
N SER A 371 -51.88 11.36 60.13
CA SER A 371 -51.27 12.63 59.68
C SER A 371 -51.45 13.83 60.66
N ALA A 372 -50.77 14.96 60.38
CA ALA A 372 -51.07 16.37 60.80
C ALA A 372 -50.64 16.83 62.23
N PRO A 373 -50.65 18.15 62.59
CA PRO A 373 -50.95 19.40 61.82
C PRO A 373 -49.72 20.36 61.65
N VAL A 374 -49.63 21.42 60.81
CA VAL A 374 -50.54 22.27 59.97
C VAL A 374 -50.91 23.66 60.56
N LEU A 375 -50.75 24.73 59.75
CA LEU A 375 -51.36 26.11 59.72
C LEU A 375 -50.31 27.25 59.48
N PRO A 376 -50.64 28.43 58.90
CA PRO A 376 -51.51 28.74 57.75
C PRO A 376 -50.81 29.74 56.72
N PRO A 377 -51.45 30.64 55.91
CA PRO A 377 -51.58 30.42 54.45
C PRO A 377 -51.30 31.64 53.51
N ASP A 378 -51.87 31.58 52.28
CA ASP A 378 -52.09 32.62 51.24
C ASP A 378 -50.93 32.98 50.26
N THR A 379 -50.94 32.59 48.96
CA THR A 379 -51.78 32.93 47.76
C THR A 379 -51.24 34.15 46.96
N ASN A 380 -51.32 34.29 45.61
CA ASN A 380 -52.19 33.70 44.59
C ASN A 380 -51.66 33.84 43.11
N HIS A 381 -52.14 32.98 42.17
CA HIS A 381 -52.38 33.19 40.69
C HIS A 381 -51.30 33.70 39.68
N THR A 382 -51.34 33.50 38.32
CA THR A 382 -51.72 32.39 37.37
C THR A 382 -51.13 32.67 35.95
N SER A 383 -50.87 31.62 35.12
CA SER A 383 -50.87 31.55 33.61
C SER A 383 -50.21 32.59 32.66
N ALA A 384 -49.24 32.11 31.85
CA ALA A 384 -49.10 32.07 30.35
C ALA A 384 -49.98 32.94 29.38
N PRO A 385 -49.72 33.03 28.04
CA PRO A 385 -48.56 32.66 27.17
C PRO A 385 -48.11 33.74 26.11
N ILE A 386 -47.12 33.41 25.24
CA ILE A 386 -46.91 33.75 23.78
C ILE A 386 -47.49 35.09 23.24
N PRO A 387 -46.71 36.04 22.65
CA PRO A 387 -46.43 35.99 21.19
C PRO A 387 -45.22 36.79 20.62
N GLY A 388 -45.10 36.79 19.28
CA GLY A 388 -44.67 37.93 18.43
C GLY A 388 -45.63 38.01 17.21
N PRO A 389 -45.38 38.78 16.12
CA PRO A 389 -44.33 39.75 15.82
C PRO A 389 -44.94 41.14 15.41
N THR A 390 -44.41 41.79 14.36
CA THR A 390 -44.98 42.91 13.53
C THR A 390 -44.93 44.38 14.01
N THR A 391 -43.97 45.12 13.44
CA THR A 391 -44.05 46.48 12.82
C THR A 391 -44.88 47.62 13.43
N VAL A 392 -44.19 48.70 13.84
CA VAL A 392 -44.34 50.17 13.51
C VAL A 392 -43.30 50.92 14.38
N GLY A 393 -42.65 52.04 14.01
CA GLY A 393 -42.56 52.74 12.72
C GLY A 393 -42.37 54.26 12.85
N GLY A 394 -41.14 54.76 12.63
CA GLY A 394 -40.88 56.15 12.19
C GLY A 394 -40.43 57.22 13.21
N GLY A 395 -39.24 57.79 12.98
CA GLY A 395 -38.83 59.14 13.43
C GLY A 395 -38.27 59.29 14.86
N LYS A 396 -37.45 60.32 15.16
CA LYS A 396 -36.74 61.24 14.25
C LYS A 396 -35.53 61.90 14.96
N GLU A 397 -34.60 62.40 14.15
CA GLU A 397 -33.48 63.34 14.39
C GLU A 397 -33.20 63.90 15.79
N ASP A 398 -31.91 63.99 16.12
CA ASP A 398 -31.34 65.21 16.72
C ASP A 398 -29.95 65.54 16.10
N LYS A 399 -29.53 66.83 16.12
CA LYS A 399 -28.33 67.36 15.42
C LYS A 399 -27.70 68.58 16.12
N SER A 400 -26.46 68.44 16.60
CA SER A 400 -25.39 69.48 16.59
C SER A 400 -24.06 68.80 16.99
N LEU A 401 -22.93 68.85 16.27
CA LEU A 401 -22.09 69.98 15.80
C LEU A 401 -21.55 70.89 16.93
N THR A 402 -20.22 70.93 17.12
CA THR A 402 -19.34 72.12 16.89
C THR A 402 -17.95 72.05 17.61
N LEU A 403 -16.91 71.60 16.87
CA LEU A 403 -15.54 72.18 16.78
C LEU A 403 -14.52 72.11 18.00
N PRO A 404 -13.22 72.53 17.84
CA PRO A 404 -12.00 71.91 18.44
C PRO A 404 -11.19 72.87 19.39
N PRO A 405 -9.82 72.92 19.54
CA PRO A 405 -8.65 72.11 19.07
C PRO A 405 -7.46 71.87 20.06
N ALA A 406 -6.30 71.43 19.50
CA ALA A 406 -4.89 71.64 19.93
C ALA A 406 -4.27 70.73 21.03
N THR A 407 -2.94 70.61 21.26
CA THR A 407 -1.68 70.59 20.46
C THR A 407 -0.52 70.07 21.39
N MET A 408 0.66 69.71 20.87
CA MET A 408 1.87 69.23 21.59
C MET A 408 2.38 70.14 22.74
N PRO A 409 3.19 69.59 23.68
CA PRO A 409 4.61 70.00 23.76
C PRO A 409 5.63 68.83 23.95
N VAL A 410 6.89 69.15 24.32
CA VAL A 410 8.13 68.35 24.08
C VAL A 410 9.10 68.34 25.30
N ALA A 411 9.92 67.28 25.44
CA ALA A 411 11.09 67.12 26.36
C ALA A 411 10.79 67.06 27.88
N SER A 412 11.57 66.44 28.79
CA SER A 412 12.72 65.47 28.74
C SER A 412 12.75 64.67 30.11
N THR A 413 13.78 64.02 30.70
CA THR A 413 15.26 64.04 30.59
C THR A 413 15.92 62.73 31.16
N THR A 414 17.14 62.84 31.70
CA THR A 414 18.06 61.91 32.45
C THR A 414 17.46 61.17 33.67
N GLU A 415 18.03 60.10 34.25
CA GLU A 415 19.45 59.73 34.55
C GLU A 415 19.79 58.21 34.47
N GLY A 416 21.09 57.88 34.65
CA GLY A 416 21.65 56.51 34.84
C GLY A 416 22.34 56.39 36.22
N PRO A 417 23.57 55.81 36.37
CA PRO A 417 24.48 55.13 35.41
C PRO A 417 24.36 53.58 35.54
N SER A 418 25.30 52.66 35.87
CA SER A 418 26.77 52.55 36.09
C SER A 418 27.10 51.03 36.21
N THR A 419 28.27 50.39 36.01
CA THR A 419 29.64 50.63 35.47
C THR A 419 30.20 49.22 35.09
N THR A 420 31.46 48.82 34.82
CA THR A 420 32.87 49.30 34.68
C THR A 420 33.55 48.24 33.75
N THR A 421 34.29 48.52 32.66
CA THR A 421 35.70 48.98 32.47
C THR A 421 36.80 48.05 33.01
N LEU A 422 37.99 47.90 32.41
CA LEU A 422 38.85 48.72 31.50
C LEU A 422 39.38 47.83 30.32
N SER A 423 40.25 48.20 29.34
CA SER A 423 40.69 49.40 28.56
C SER A 423 41.90 48.94 27.69
N THR A 424 42.33 49.43 26.52
CA THR A 424 41.90 50.37 25.44
C THR A 424 42.50 49.80 24.11
N LYS A 425 43.08 50.42 23.06
CA LYS A 425 43.45 51.76 22.51
C LYS A 425 43.80 51.51 21.00
N VAL A 426 43.97 52.43 20.03
CA VAL A 426 44.05 53.90 19.96
C VAL A 426 43.10 54.43 18.85
N ASP A 427 43.57 55.31 17.94
CA ASP A 427 42.84 56.07 16.89
C ASP A 427 43.91 56.60 15.85
N PRO A 428 43.70 57.51 14.84
CA PRO A 428 42.54 58.40 14.56
C PRO A 428 42.05 58.60 13.07
N GLY A 429 40.74 58.83 12.90
CA GLY A 429 40.12 59.87 12.03
C GLY A 429 40.06 59.75 10.48
N SER A 430 39.29 60.57 9.73
CA SER A 430 38.10 61.41 10.06
C SER A 430 37.38 62.07 8.84
N TYR A 431 36.04 62.24 8.91
CA TYR A 431 35.17 63.25 8.23
C TYR A 431 34.97 63.28 6.67
N SER A 432 34.26 64.31 6.15
CA SER A 432 33.19 64.15 5.13
C SER A 432 32.83 65.37 4.22
N ASN A 433 32.33 65.08 3.00
CA ASN A 433 31.39 65.85 2.13
C ASN A 433 31.76 67.20 1.43
N THR A 434 31.26 67.32 0.18
CA THR A 434 30.77 68.51 -0.60
C THR A 434 31.68 69.61 -1.22
N THR A 435 31.84 69.56 -2.58
CA THR A 435 31.84 70.69 -3.60
C THR A 435 32.88 71.85 -3.50
N PRO A 436 33.03 72.82 -4.47
CA PRO A 436 32.40 73.04 -5.80
C PRO A 436 33.35 73.39 -7.02
N ASN A 437 32.76 73.58 -8.21
CA ASN A 437 33.06 74.50 -9.35
C ASN A 437 34.43 74.66 -10.08
N ALA A 438 34.33 74.61 -11.42
CA ALA A 438 35.07 75.35 -12.48
C ALA A 438 36.60 75.13 -12.63
N SER A 439 37.20 75.08 -13.83
CA SER A 439 36.80 75.52 -15.20
C SER A 439 37.36 74.53 -16.28
N LEU A 440 37.50 74.73 -17.60
CA LEU A 440 37.42 75.92 -18.48
C LEU A 440 36.86 75.58 -19.90
N SER A 441 37.67 75.58 -20.98
CA SER A 441 37.26 75.50 -22.41
C SER A 441 38.49 75.17 -23.32
N PRO A 442 38.40 74.92 -24.66
CA PRO A 442 37.28 75.23 -25.57
C PRO A 442 36.92 74.23 -26.72
N THR A 443 35.88 74.64 -27.48
CA THR A 443 35.58 74.41 -28.92
C THR A 443 34.93 73.11 -29.47
N VAL A 444 33.71 73.32 -30.01
CA VAL A 444 33.10 72.76 -31.25
C VAL A 444 32.28 71.44 -31.19
N LYS A 445 31.34 71.33 -32.15
CA LYS A 445 30.10 70.53 -32.32
C LYS A 445 29.75 70.53 -33.84
N PRO A 446 28.64 69.96 -34.39
CA PRO A 446 27.72 68.88 -33.96
C PRO A 446 27.34 67.87 -35.11
N SER A 447 26.33 67.00 -34.90
CA SER A 447 25.37 66.49 -35.93
C SER A 447 25.89 65.51 -37.04
N MET A 448 25.08 64.75 -37.83
CA MET A 448 23.63 64.46 -37.87
C MET A 448 23.31 63.10 -38.60
N THR A 449 22.04 62.65 -38.51
CA THR A 449 21.11 62.07 -39.53
C THR A 449 21.63 61.42 -40.85
N THR A 450 21.07 60.34 -41.47
CA THR A 450 20.16 59.19 -41.12
C THR A 450 19.96 58.25 -42.37
N GLN A 451 19.68 56.95 -42.16
CA GLN A 451 19.07 55.96 -43.10
C GLN A 451 19.86 55.27 -44.26
N LEU A 452 19.30 54.10 -44.61
CA LEU A 452 19.39 53.13 -45.73
C LEU A 452 19.59 53.72 -47.17
N PRO A 453 19.92 52.95 -48.24
CA PRO A 453 19.48 51.56 -48.53
C PRO A 453 20.51 50.60 -49.22
N GLU A 454 20.04 49.72 -50.13
CA GLU A 454 20.65 48.45 -50.58
C GLU A 454 21.38 48.46 -51.96
N ILE A 455 21.99 47.30 -52.29
CA ILE A 455 22.03 46.62 -53.62
C ILE A 455 23.16 46.88 -54.66
N SER A 456 23.87 45.77 -54.99
CA SER A 456 24.46 45.31 -56.27
C SER A 456 25.76 45.86 -56.95
N THR A 457 26.80 44.98 -56.90
CA THR A 457 27.52 44.33 -58.03
C THR A 457 28.39 45.10 -59.06
N MET A 458 29.69 44.75 -59.14
CA MET A 458 30.58 44.40 -60.30
C MET A 458 32.04 44.29 -59.76
N GLN A 459 32.87 43.25 -59.99
CA GLN A 459 33.59 42.79 -61.21
C GLN A 459 34.60 43.82 -61.80
N PHE A 460 35.86 43.51 -62.14
CA PHE A 460 36.73 42.31 -61.94
C PHE A 460 38.24 42.70 -62.17
N THR A 461 39.15 41.70 -62.24
CA THR A 461 40.61 41.76 -62.62
C THR A 461 41.63 42.29 -61.56
N SER A 462 42.88 41.80 -61.44
CA SER A 462 43.51 40.52 -61.87
C SER A 462 44.95 40.29 -61.31
N ILE A 463 45.28 39.04 -60.90
CA ILE A 463 46.57 38.29 -61.18
C ILE A 463 47.90 38.78 -60.49
N PRO A 464 48.88 37.91 -60.06
CA PRO A 464 48.89 36.50 -59.61
C PRO A 464 49.66 36.30 -58.24
N PRO A 465 50.52 35.28 -57.98
CA PRO A 465 50.14 34.06 -57.25
C PRO A 465 51.03 33.67 -56.03
N GLY A 466 50.57 32.71 -55.20
CA GLY A 466 51.48 31.98 -54.29
C GLY A 466 50.79 31.04 -53.28
N GLY A 467 51.25 29.79 -53.17
CA GLY A 467 50.98 28.92 -52.02
C GLY A 467 49.62 28.21 -51.95
N GLY A 468 49.30 27.33 -52.90
CA GLY A 468 48.16 26.42 -52.77
C GLY A 468 48.46 25.21 -51.87
N GLY A 469 47.48 24.74 -51.07
CA GLY A 469 47.65 23.54 -50.25
C GLY A 469 46.39 23.01 -49.53
N GLU A 470 45.63 23.87 -48.85
CA GLU A 470 44.67 23.40 -47.83
C GLU A 470 43.19 23.45 -48.24
N ASP A 471 42.75 24.43 -49.05
CA ASP A 471 41.33 24.68 -49.32
C ASP A 471 40.61 23.53 -50.06
N THR A 472 41.29 22.87 -51.00
CA THR A 472 40.70 21.76 -51.77
C THR A 472 40.35 20.55 -50.90
N ALA A 473 41.13 20.29 -49.85
CA ALA A 473 40.83 19.24 -48.87
C ALA A 473 39.61 19.61 -48.01
N ILE A 474 39.51 20.87 -47.57
CA ILE A 474 38.40 21.36 -46.75
C ILE A 474 37.09 21.32 -47.55
N ILE A 475 37.09 21.79 -48.80
CA ILE A 475 35.93 21.76 -49.68
C ILE A 475 35.49 20.32 -49.95
N ALA A 476 36.42 19.39 -50.24
CA ALA A 476 36.09 17.98 -50.45
C ALA A 476 35.41 17.33 -49.23
N VAL A 477 35.88 17.65 -48.01
CA VAL A 477 35.27 17.17 -46.75
C VAL A 477 33.87 17.77 -46.53
N MET A 478 33.68 19.06 -46.82
CA MET A 478 32.37 19.73 -46.72
C MET A 478 31.34 19.16 -47.71
N VAL A 479 31.75 18.87 -48.95
CA VAL A 479 30.91 18.22 -49.97
C VAL A 479 30.58 16.77 -49.57
N ALA A 480 31.54 16.02 -49.01
CA ALA A 480 31.30 14.67 -48.52
C ALA A 480 30.31 14.64 -47.33
N LEU A 481 30.44 15.56 -46.38
CA LEU A 481 29.55 15.65 -45.20
C LEU A 481 28.13 16.07 -45.57
N SER A 482 27.96 17.06 -46.45
CA SER A 482 26.64 17.48 -46.95
C SER A 482 25.97 16.37 -47.76
N SER A 483 26.71 15.68 -48.63
CA SER A 483 26.23 14.49 -49.35
C SER A 483 25.75 13.39 -48.40
N LEU A 484 26.51 13.11 -47.33
CA LEU A 484 26.14 12.10 -46.33
C LEU A 484 24.85 12.48 -45.59
N LEU A 485 24.64 13.76 -45.26
CA LEU A 485 23.41 14.24 -44.62
C LEU A 485 22.18 14.09 -45.54
N VAL A 486 22.32 14.40 -46.84
CA VAL A 486 21.26 14.19 -47.84
C VAL A 486 20.92 12.70 -47.97
N ILE A 487 21.91 11.81 -48.02
CA ILE A 487 21.70 10.35 -48.05
C ILE A 487 20.97 9.87 -46.78
N ILE A 488 21.35 10.35 -45.60
CA ILE A 488 20.68 10.03 -44.34
C ILE A 488 19.22 10.52 -44.35
N PHE A 489 18.96 11.73 -44.85
CA PHE A 489 17.61 12.28 -44.99
C PHE A 489 16.75 11.43 -45.95
N ILE A 490 17.29 11.05 -47.12
CA ILE A 490 16.61 10.16 -48.07
C ILE A 490 16.33 8.79 -47.43
N ILE A 491 17.25 8.22 -46.66
CA ILE A 491 17.02 6.96 -45.92
C ILE A 491 15.91 7.11 -44.88
N ILE A 492 15.84 8.24 -44.16
CA ILE A 492 14.76 8.53 -43.20
C ILE A 492 13.42 8.68 -43.93
N VAL A 493 13.36 9.40 -45.06
CA VAL A 493 12.15 9.55 -45.87
C VAL A 493 11.69 8.20 -46.45
N LEU A 494 12.61 7.39 -46.99
CA LEU A 494 12.30 6.04 -47.47
C LEU A 494 11.86 5.11 -46.32
N TYR A 495 12.42 5.24 -45.13
CA TYR A 495 11.98 4.50 -43.94
C TYR A 495 10.56 4.93 -43.53
N MET A 496 10.28 6.23 -43.46
CA MET A 496 8.94 6.79 -43.18
C MET A 496 7.91 6.33 -44.22
N LEU A 497 8.23 6.39 -45.51
CA LEU A 497 7.35 5.92 -46.60
C LEU A 497 7.12 4.41 -46.52
N ARG A 498 8.16 3.61 -46.23
CA ARG A 498 8.03 2.17 -46.03
C ARG A 498 7.20 1.82 -44.80
N PHE A 499 7.31 2.60 -43.72
CA PHE A 499 6.49 2.48 -42.51
C PHE A 499 5.03 2.88 -42.76
N LYS A 500 4.79 3.93 -43.57
CA LYS A 500 3.44 4.35 -44.02
C LYS A 500 2.79 3.25 -44.89
N LYS A 501 3.54 2.64 -45.81
CA LYS A 501 3.10 1.46 -46.59
C LYS A 501 2.84 0.24 -45.72
N TYR A 502 3.63 0.02 -44.66
CA TYR A 502 3.39 -1.05 -43.67
C TYR A 502 2.10 -0.83 -42.86
N LYS A 503 1.74 0.42 -42.53
CA LYS A 503 0.44 0.75 -41.91
C LYS A 503 -0.73 0.51 -42.86
N GLN A 504 -0.62 0.85 -44.14
CA GLN A 504 -1.69 0.63 -45.12
C GLN A 504 -1.89 -0.87 -45.45
N ALA A 505 -0.80 -1.65 -45.52
CA ALA A 505 -0.87 -3.10 -45.75
C ALA A 505 -1.55 -3.90 -44.61
N GLY A 506 -1.72 -3.29 -43.42
CA GLY A 506 -2.46 -3.88 -42.30
C GLY A 506 -3.98 -3.67 -42.35
N SER A 507 -4.51 -2.95 -43.35
CA SER A 507 -5.91 -2.50 -43.41
C SER A 507 -6.62 -2.92 -44.71
N HIS A 508 -6.48 -4.18 -45.11
CA HIS A 508 -7.21 -4.75 -46.25
C HIS A 508 -7.72 -6.17 -45.95
N SER A 509 -8.88 -6.28 -45.31
CA SER A 509 -9.80 -7.43 -45.39
C SER A 509 -11.17 -7.02 -44.84
N ASN A 510 -12.24 -7.48 -45.49
CA ASN A 510 -13.66 -7.25 -45.14
C ASN A 510 -14.24 -5.86 -45.46
N SER A 511 -14.06 -5.40 -46.70
CA SER A 511 -15.09 -4.62 -47.39
C SER A 511 -16.11 -5.58 -48.01
N PHE A 512 -17.35 -5.59 -47.53
CA PHE A 512 -18.48 -6.20 -48.27
C PHE A 512 -19.62 -5.20 -48.45
N ARG A 513 -19.73 -4.74 -49.70
CA ARG A 513 -20.86 -4.07 -50.37
C ARG A 513 -22.09 -3.74 -49.53
N LEU A 514 -22.32 -2.45 -49.34
CA LEU A 514 -23.68 -1.88 -49.40
C LEU A 514 -24.14 -1.83 -50.87
N THR A 515 -25.43 -2.04 -51.11
CA THR A 515 -26.09 -1.83 -52.40
C THR A 515 -27.09 -0.69 -52.27
N ASN A 516 -27.07 0.28 -53.19
CA ASN A 516 -27.96 1.44 -53.12
C ASN A 516 -29.43 1.04 -53.38
N GLY A 517 -30.32 1.48 -52.49
CA GLY A 517 -31.73 1.75 -52.76
C GLY A 517 -31.97 3.27 -52.63
N ARG A 518 -33.05 3.80 -53.21
CA ARG A 518 -33.27 5.24 -53.41
C ARG A 518 -34.70 5.63 -53.04
N THR A 519 -34.89 6.83 -52.46
CA THR A 519 -36.18 7.52 -52.19
C THR A 519 -37.14 6.79 -51.24
N ASP A 520 -37.97 7.44 -50.41
CA ASP A 520 -38.51 8.82 -50.42
C ASP A 520 -38.42 9.55 -49.06
N ASP A 521 -38.77 10.84 -49.07
CA ASP A 521 -38.94 11.71 -47.90
C ASP A 521 -40.30 11.51 -47.19
N THR A 522 -40.37 11.77 -45.87
CA THR A 522 -41.48 12.45 -45.14
C THR A 522 -41.06 12.67 -43.67
N GLU A 523 -41.63 13.69 -43.02
CA GLU A 523 -41.29 14.16 -41.68
C GLU A 523 -41.63 13.18 -40.53
N LEU A 524 -40.86 13.22 -39.44
CA LEU A 524 -41.38 13.61 -38.11
C LEU A 524 -40.25 13.85 -37.08
N GLN A 525 -40.41 14.89 -36.27
CA GLN A 525 -39.34 15.48 -35.45
C GLN A 525 -39.23 14.83 -34.06
N SER A 526 -38.43 13.77 -33.93
CA SER A 526 -38.20 13.08 -32.65
C SER A 526 -36.94 13.55 -31.92
N VAL A 527 -37.06 13.77 -30.59
CA VAL A 527 -35.98 14.28 -29.72
C VAL A 527 -34.80 13.29 -29.67
N PRO A 528 -33.53 13.74 -29.80
CA PRO A 528 -32.35 12.88 -29.66
C PRO A 528 -32.18 12.35 -28.22
N LEU A 529 -32.79 11.19 -27.94
CA LEU A 529 -32.55 10.43 -26.71
C LEU A 529 -31.05 10.13 -26.54
N LEU A 530 -30.57 10.16 -25.30
CA LEU A 530 -29.16 9.93 -24.97
C LEU A 530 -28.67 8.59 -25.56
N ALA A 531 -27.52 8.63 -26.26
CA ALA A 531 -26.95 7.48 -26.96
C ALA A 531 -26.54 6.36 -25.98
N ARG A 532 -27.49 5.46 -25.69
CA ARG A 532 -27.38 4.33 -24.76
C ARG A 532 -26.57 3.18 -25.36
N SER A 533 -25.32 3.45 -25.73
CA SER A 533 -24.39 2.48 -26.31
C SER A 533 -23.87 1.50 -25.24
N PRO A 534 -24.13 0.18 -25.34
CA PRO A 534 -23.53 -0.81 -24.46
C PRO A 534 -22.00 -0.86 -24.58
N SER A 535 -21.31 -1.42 -23.58
CA SER A 535 -19.86 -1.64 -23.62
C SER A 535 -19.47 -2.36 -24.92
N THR A 536 -18.68 -1.68 -25.77
CA THR A 536 -18.20 -2.22 -27.05
C THR A 536 -17.17 -3.33 -26.86
N ASN A 537 -16.62 -3.48 -25.63
CA ASN A 537 -15.66 -4.51 -25.31
C ASN A 537 -16.35 -5.80 -24.83
N ARG A 538 -16.53 -6.75 -25.76
CA ARG A 538 -17.12 -8.08 -25.49
C ARG A 538 -16.39 -8.91 -24.41
N LYS A 539 -15.16 -8.57 -24.01
CA LYS A 539 -14.44 -9.24 -22.90
C LYS A 539 -14.91 -8.74 -21.51
N TYR A 540 -15.40 -7.51 -21.42
CA TYR A 540 -15.79 -6.86 -20.16
C TYR A 540 -17.20 -6.22 -20.31
N PRO A 541 -18.27 -7.05 -20.30
CA PRO A 541 -19.65 -6.59 -20.31
C PRO A 541 -20.06 -6.03 -18.93
N PRO A 542 -21.18 -5.27 -18.85
CA PRO A 542 -21.78 -4.86 -17.59
C PRO A 542 -22.13 -6.08 -16.71
N LEU A 543 -21.82 -6.01 -15.42
CA LEU A 543 -22.05 -7.07 -14.45
C LEU A 543 -23.43 -6.92 -13.79
N PRO A 544 -24.27 -7.98 -13.76
CA PRO A 544 -25.40 -8.08 -12.85
C PRO A 544 -24.94 -8.06 -11.39
N VAL A 545 -25.69 -7.37 -10.52
CA VAL A 545 -25.30 -7.17 -9.10
C VAL A 545 -25.28 -8.48 -8.29
N ASP A 546 -26.13 -9.45 -8.65
CA ASP A 546 -26.15 -10.80 -8.09
C ASP A 546 -24.81 -11.55 -8.26
N LYS A 547 -24.03 -11.19 -9.28
CA LYS A 547 -22.72 -11.81 -9.58
C LYS A 547 -21.54 -10.97 -9.12
N LEU A 548 -21.78 -9.81 -8.49
CA LEU A 548 -20.71 -8.89 -8.12
C LEU A 548 -19.73 -9.50 -7.10
N GLU A 549 -20.23 -10.27 -6.13
CA GLU A 549 -19.39 -10.97 -5.16
C GLU A 549 -18.58 -12.11 -5.81
N GLU A 550 -19.23 -12.97 -6.60
CA GLU A 550 -18.59 -14.09 -7.31
C GLU A 550 -17.46 -13.57 -8.22
N GLU A 551 -17.77 -12.58 -9.05
CA GLU A 551 -16.86 -12.01 -10.03
C GLU A 551 -15.74 -11.21 -9.36
N MET A 552 -16.00 -10.51 -8.24
CA MET A 552 -14.94 -9.84 -7.47
C MET A 552 -14.00 -10.87 -6.83
N ASN A 553 -14.49 -11.94 -6.20
CA ASN A 553 -13.66 -13.01 -5.66
C ASN A 553 -12.82 -13.65 -6.79
N ARG A 554 -13.42 -13.92 -7.95
CA ARG A 554 -12.72 -14.48 -9.13
C ARG A 554 -11.66 -13.51 -9.67
N ARG A 555 -11.90 -12.19 -9.66
CA ARG A 555 -10.93 -11.20 -10.15
C ARG A 555 -9.81 -10.86 -9.17
N MET A 556 -10.05 -11.00 -7.86
CA MET A 556 -9.04 -10.87 -6.79
C MET A 556 -8.05 -12.05 -6.73
N ALA A 557 -8.41 -13.21 -7.29
CA ALA A 557 -7.55 -14.38 -7.35
C ALA A 557 -6.20 -14.11 -8.07
N ASP A 558 -5.21 -14.97 -7.81
CA ASP A 558 -3.84 -14.86 -8.32
C ASP A 558 -3.19 -13.47 -8.10
N ASP A 559 -3.34 -12.89 -6.90
CA ASP A 559 -2.87 -11.52 -6.59
C ASP A 559 -3.54 -10.47 -7.51
N ASN A 560 -4.88 -10.42 -7.54
CA ASN A 560 -5.66 -9.51 -8.39
C ASN A 560 -5.32 -9.60 -9.90
N LYS A 561 -4.92 -10.79 -10.39
CA LYS A 561 -4.41 -10.96 -11.76
C LYS A 561 -5.39 -10.48 -12.82
N LEU A 562 -6.67 -10.86 -12.71
CA LEU A 562 -7.66 -10.52 -13.73
C LEU A 562 -8.06 -9.05 -13.65
N PHE A 563 -8.12 -8.46 -12.46
CA PHE A 563 -8.26 -6.99 -12.32
C PHE A 563 -7.08 -6.25 -12.97
N ARG A 564 -5.85 -6.75 -12.85
CA ARG A 564 -4.69 -6.19 -13.56
C ARG A 564 -4.79 -6.38 -15.07
N GLU A 565 -5.25 -7.53 -15.58
CA GLU A 565 -5.49 -7.73 -17.02
C GLU A 565 -6.58 -6.80 -17.57
N GLU A 566 -7.63 -6.55 -16.79
CA GLU A 566 -8.73 -5.65 -17.12
C GLU A 566 -8.31 -4.17 -17.10
N PHE A 567 -7.66 -3.72 -16.03
CA PHE A 567 -7.16 -2.35 -15.91
C PHE A 567 -6.16 -2.01 -17.01
N ASN A 568 -5.25 -2.93 -17.34
CA ASN A 568 -4.29 -2.76 -18.45
C ASN A 568 -4.94 -2.87 -19.85
N ALA A 569 -6.20 -3.28 -19.95
CA ALA A 569 -6.98 -3.31 -21.19
C ALA A 569 -7.85 -2.05 -21.39
N LEU A 570 -7.93 -1.15 -20.40
CA LEU A 570 -8.55 0.17 -20.57
C LEU A 570 -7.73 1.02 -21.55
N PRO A 571 -8.35 1.70 -22.53
CA PRO A 571 -7.62 2.59 -23.43
C PRO A 571 -7.00 3.78 -22.69
N VAL A 572 -5.94 4.35 -23.25
CA VAL A 572 -5.31 5.58 -22.74
C VAL A 572 -6.21 6.79 -23.01
N CYS A 573 -6.74 6.87 -24.24
CA CYS A 573 -7.90 7.65 -24.64
C CYS A 573 -8.66 6.83 -25.70
N PRO A 574 -10.00 6.70 -25.66
CA PRO A 574 -10.77 5.98 -26.68
C PRO A 574 -11.01 6.78 -27.97
N ILE A 575 -10.73 8.09 -27.96
CA ILE A 575 -10.93 9.00 -29.09
C ILE A 575 -9.61 9.68 -29.49
N GLN A 576 -9.58 10.33 -30.65
CA GLN A 576 -8.53 11.29 -30.96
C GLN A 576 -8.88 12.63 -30.32
N ALA A 577 -8.05 13.10 -29.40
CA ALA A 577 -8.24 14.35 -28.68
C ALA A 577 -6.92 15.12 -28.60
N SER A 578 -6.97 16.41 -28.89
CA SER A 578 -5.87 17.38 -28.74
C SER A 578 -5.77 17.89 -27.30
N CYS A 579 -4.65 18.54 -26.97
CA CYS A 579 -4.43 19.22 -25.69
C CYS A 579 -3.57 20.47 -25.91
N ASP A 580 -3.87 21.19 -26.97
CA ASP A 580 -3.02 22.21 -27.58
C ASP A 580 -3.04 23.48 -26.73
N ALA A 581 -4.21 23.86 -26.18
CA ALA A 581 -4.31 24.97 -25.23
C ALA A 581 -3.53 24.70 -23.93
N ALA A 582 -3.47 23.43 -23.50
CA ALA A 582 -2.71 23.00 -22.34
C ALA A 582 -1.20 22.88 -22.59
N SER A 583 -0.79 22.80 -23.85
CA SER A 583 0.61 22.61 -24.28
C SER A 583 1.33 23.92 -24.64
N LYS A 584 0.59 25.02 -24.81
CA LYS A 584 1.09 26.40 -24.93
C LYS A 584 2.09 26.75 -23.83
N GLU A 585 3.14 27.50 -24.16
CA GLU A 585 4.21 27.88 -23.24
C GLU A 585 3.67 28.66 -22.03
N GLU A 586 2.75 29.59 -22.32
CA GLU A 586 2.02 30.47 -21.41
C GLU A 586 1.18 29.71 -20.37
N ASN A 587 0.79 28.47 -20.70
CA ASN A 587 -0.05 27.62 -19.86
C ASN A 587 0.73 26.48 -19.19
N LYS A 588 2.01 26.25 -19.52
CA LYS A 588 2.81 25.17 -18.91
C LYS A 588 2.90 25.30 -17.39
N GLU A 589 3.15 26.50 -16.88
CA GLU A 589 3.24 26.71 -15.43
C GLU A 589 1.89 26.56 -14.71
N LYS A 590 0.75 26.70 -15.39
CA LYS A 590 -0.56 26.39 -14.81
C LYS A 590 -0.77 24.88 -14.60
N ASN A 591 0.07 24.02 -15.20
CA ASN A 591 0.05 22.57 -15.04
C ASN A 591 0.99 22.11 -13.91
N ARG A 592 0.48 21.31 -12.97
CA ARG A 592 1.24 20.65 -11.90
C ARG A 592 2.03 19.44 -12.42
N TYR A 593 1.58 18.82 -13.51
CA TYR A 593 2.22 17.68 -14.16
C TYR A 593 2.14 17.79 -15.68
N VAL A 594 3.30 17.86 -16.36
CA VAL A 594 3.41 17.98 -17.83
C VAL A 594 2.77 16.82 -18.61
N ASN A 595 2.49 15.69 -17.94
CA ASN A 595 1.88 14.50 -18.53
C ASN A 595 0.39 14.32 -18.16
N ILE A 596 -0.23 15.27 -17.46
CA ILE A 596 -1.65 15.27 -17.08
C ILE A 596 -2.29 16.57 -17.54
N LEU A 597 -2.70 16.59 -18.81
CA LEU A 597 -3.29 17.75 -19.48
C LEU A 597 -4.79 17.51 -19.72
N PRO A 598 -5.65 18.55 -19.63
CA PRO A 598 -7.02 18.47 -20.11
C PRO A 598 -7.04 18.34 -21.65
N TYR A 599 -8.10 17.75 -22.20
CA TYR A 599 -8.33 17.75 -23.65
C TYR A 599 -9.08 19.02 -24.07
N ASP A 600 -8.79 19.57 -25.24
CA ASP A 600 -9.35 20.88 -25.63
C ASP A 600 -10.88 20.85 -25.79
N HIS A 601 -11.45 19.71 -26.21
CA HIS A 601 -12.89 19.54 -26.42
C HIS A 601 -13.72 19.41 -25.12
N SER A 602 -13.06 19.26 -23.97
CA SER A 602 -13.69 18.95 -22.67
C SER A 602 -13.15 19.80 -21.52
N ARG A 603 -12.17 20.68 -21.77
CA ARG A 603 -11.59 21.56 -20.75
C ARG A 603 -12.64 22.52 -20.21
N VAL A 604 -12.44 22.97 -18.98
CA VAL A 604 -13.16 24.14 -18.48
C VAL A 604 -12.51 25.38 -19.11
N HIS A 605 -13.33 26.28 -19.64
CA HIS A 605 -12.92 27.59 -20.10
C HIS A 605 -13.23 28.61 -19.01
N LEU A 606 -12.30 29.52 -18.74
CA LEU A 606 -12.55 30.72 -17.96
C LEU A 606 -12.81 31.90 -18.89
N SER A 607 -13.52 32.90 -18.37
CA SER A 607 -13.77 34.17 -19.07
C SER A 607 -12.43 34.88 -19.32
N PRO A 608 -12.06 35.25 -20.56
CA PRO A 608 -10.81 35.95 -20.82
C PRO A 608 -10.74 37.28 -20.04
N LEU A 609 -9.60 37.53 -19.42
CA LEU A 609 -9.29 38.79 -18.75
C LEU A 609 -8.63 39.75 -19.74
N GLU A 610 -9.13 40.98 -19.81
CA GLU A 610 -8.59 42.02 -20.68
C GLU A 610 -7.10 42.29 -20.37
N GLY A 611 -6.28 42.41 -21.41
CA GLY A 611 -4.84 42.61 -21.29
C GLY A 611 -4.03 41.38 -20.84
N VAL A 612 -4.65 40.23 -20.52
CA VAL A 612 -3.95 39.02 -20.05
C VAL A 612 -4.12 37.86 -21.03
N PRO A 613 -3.11 37.57 -21.88
CA PRO A 613 -3.14 36.42 -22.79
C PRO A 613 -3.36 35.08 -22.06
N ASP A 614 -4.05 34.15 -22.73
CA ASP A 614 -4.29 32.79 -22.23
C ASP A 614 -4.92 32.68 -20.82
N SER A 615 -5.60 33.75 -20.39
CA SER A 615 -6.37 33.82 -19.14
C SER A 615 -7.66 32.99 -19.15
N ASP A 616 -7.98 32.31 -20.25
CA ASP A 616 -9.10 31.37 -20.38
C ASP A 616 -8.77 29.93 -19.91
N PHE A 617 -7.48 29.63 -19.68
CA PHE A 617 -7.01 28.28 -19.39
C PHE A 617 -6.95 27.94 -17.90
N ILE A 618 -7.53 26.79 -17.53
CA ILE A 618 -7.29 26.09 -16.27
C ILE A 618 -7.15 24.57 -16.51
N ASN A 619 -6.32 23.88 -15.72
CA ASN A 619 -6.19 22.42 -15.80
C ASN A 619 -7.37 21.72 -15.09
N ALA A 620 -8.53 21.75 -15.76
CA ALA A 620 -9.75 21.07 -15.36
C ALA A 620 -10.52 20.58 -16.60
N SER A 621 -11.39 19.58 -16.43
CA SER A 621 -12.20 19.02 -17.53
C SER A 621 -13.58 18.60 -17.04
N TYR A 622 -14.63 18.84 -17.82
CA TYR A 622 -15.97 18.33 -17.54
C TYR A 622 -16.00 16.81 -17.70
N ILE A 623 -16.63 16.12 -16.74
CA ILE A 623 -16.83 14.67 -16.72
C ILE A 623 -18.34 14.39 -16.54
N ASN A 624 -18.85 13.42 -17.28
CA ASN A 624 -20.25 12.99 -17.16
C ASN A 624 -20.48 12.14 -15.91
N GLY A 625 -21.66 12.26 -15.31
CA GLY A 625 -22.21 11.27 -14.39
C GLY A 625 -22.79 10.07 -15.16
N TYR A 626 -23.64 9.28 -14.50
CA TYR A 626 -24.25 8.10 -15.13
C TYR A 626 -25.24 8.45 -16.26
N GLN A 627 -26.19 9.34 -15.99
CA GLN A 627 -27.20 9.83 -16.96
C GLN A 627 -27.04 11.32 -17.29
N GLU A 628 -26.22 12.03 -16.52
CA GLU A 628 -26.08 13.49 -16.53
C GLU A 628 -24.78 13.92 -17.22
N LYS A 629 -24.87 14.78 -18.24
CA LYS A 629 -23.68 15.34 -18.92
C LYS A 629 -23.06 16.42 -18.04
N ASN A 630 -21.73 16.48 -18.00
CA ASN A 630 -20.95 17.50 -17.28
C ASN A 630 -21.27 17.66 -15.77
N LYS A 631 -21.88 16.64 -15.11
CA LYS A 631 -22.17 16.57 -13.67
C LYS A 631 -20.98 17.00 -12.79
N PHE A 632 -19.77 16.66 -13.23
CA PHE A 632 -18.53 16.91 -12.51
C PHE A 632 -17.54 17.76 -13.33
N ILE A 633 -16.71 18.51 -12.62
CA ILE A 633 -15.44 19.05 -13.13
C ILE A 633 -14.30 18.29 -12.44
N ALA A 634 -13.52 17.52 -13.19
CA ALA A 634 -12.29 16.91 -12.69
C ALA A 634 -11.13 17.89 -12.83
N ALA A 635 -10.73 18.48 -11.70
CA ALA A 635 -9.71 19.52 -11.63
C ALA A 635 -8.39 19.04 -11.01
N GLN A 636 -7.28 19.63 -11.45
CA GLN A 636 -6.00 19.62 -10.74
C GLN A 636 -6.15 20.30 -9.37
N GLY A 637 -5.42 19.83 -8.35
CA GLY A 637 -5.28 20.57 -7.09
C GLY A 637 -4.43 21.82 -7.31
N PRO A 638 -4.97 23.03 -7.09
CA PRO A 638 -4.31 24.29 -7.50
C PRO A 638 -2.87 24.37 -7.01
N LYS A 639 -1.98 24.93 -7.84
CA LYS A 639 -0.67 25.47 -7.42
C LYS A 639 -0.91 26.87 -6.82
N GLU A 640 0.03 27.44 -6.09
CA GLU A 640 -0.13 28.75 -5.44
C GLU A 640 -0.52 29.84 -6.46
N GLU A 641 0.13 29.82 -7.62
CA GLU A 641 -0.08 30.70 -8.78
C GLU A 641 -1.42 30.47 -9.53
N THR A 642 -2.17 29.42 -9.20
CA THR A 642 -3.47 29.08 -9.83
C THR A 642 -4.65 29.04 -8.85
N VAL A 643 -4.45 29.44 -7.59
CA VAL A 643 -5.54 29.55 -6.60
C VAL A 643 -6.61 30.56 -7.05
N ASN A 644 -6.19 31.68 -7.66
CA ASN A 644 -7.09 32.71 -8.17
C ASN A 644 -7.96 32.17 -9.32
N ASP A 645 -7.36 31.45 -10.28
CA ASP A 645 -8.07 30.81 -11.39
C ASP A 645 -9.03 29.72 -10.91
N PHE A 646 -8.67 28.98 -9.84
CA PHE A 646 -9.52 27.95 -9.25
C PHE A 646 -10.79 28.55 -8.60
N TRP A 647 -10.68 29.65 -7.85
CA TRP A 647 -11.87 30.35 -7.33
C TRP A 647 -12.69 31.05 -8.40
N ARG A 648 -12.03 31.61 -9.42
CA ARG A 648 -12.69 32.16 -10.62
C ARG A 648 -13.50 31.08 -11.34
N MET A 649 -12.96 29.86 -11.50
CA MET A 649 -13.67 28.70 -12.02
C MET A 649 -14.92 28.37 -11.19
N ILE A 650 -14.79 28.27 -9.86
CA ILE A 650 -15.91 27.96 -8.95
C ILE A 650 -17.04 29.00 -9.07
N TRP A 651 -16.69 30.29 -9.20
CA TRP A 651 -17.65 31.36 -9.36
C TRP A 651 -18.32 31.36 -10.75
N GLU A 652 -17.54 31.24 -11.83
CA GLU A 652 -18.07 31.25 -13.20
C GLU A 652 -18.93 30.01 -13.50
N GLN A 653 -18.55 28.84 -12.97
CA GLN A 653 -19.29 27.58 -13.16
C GLN A 653 -20.44 27.36 -12.17
N ASN A 654 -20.78 28.36 -11.35
CA ASN A 654 -21.83 28.30 -10.33
C ASN A 654 -21.74 27.07 -9.39
N THR A 655 -20.51 26.63 -9.07
CA THR A 655 -20.26 25.44 -8.26
C THR A 655 -20.59 25.72 -6.79
N ALA A 656 -21.56 24.99 -6.24
CA ALA A 656 -21.88 25.02 -4.80
C ALA A 656 -21.06 24.00 -3.98
N THR A 657 -20.46 22.99 -4.63
CA THR A 657 -19.83 21.85 -3.95
C THR A 657 -18.44 21.55 -4.49
N ILE A 658 -17.44 21.54 -3.61
CA ILE A 658 -16.05 21.18 -3.90
C ILE A 658 -15.70 19.88 -3.19
N VAL A 659 -15.11 18.93 -3.89
CA VAL A 659 -14.73 17.61 -3.38
C VAL A 659 -13.22 17.42 -3.49
N MET A 660 -12.53 17.57 -2.36
CA MET A 660 -11.09 17.46 -2.23
C MET A 660 -10.70 16.05 -1.72
N VAL A 661 -10.23 15.18 -2.61
CA VAL A 661 -9.77 13.82 -2.25
C VAL A 661 -8.25 13.72 -2.23
N THR A 662 -7.60 14.63 -1.49
CA THR A 662 -6.16 14.61 -1.17
C THR A 662 -5.87 15.44 0.07
N ASN A 663 -4.94 14.99 0.91
CA ASN A 663 -4.32 15.87 1.90
C ASN A 663 -3.43 16.91 1.19
N LEU A 664 -3.19 18.06 1.83
CA LEU A 664 -2.32 19.14 1.31
C LEU A 664 -0.88 18.67 1.08
N LYS A 665 -0.35 17.88 2.02
CA LYS A 665 1.02 17.36 2.02
C LYS A 665 1.01 15.87 2.35
N GLU A 666 1.78 15.08 1.60
CA GLU A 666 1.97 13.64 1.81
C GLU A 666 3.49 13.37 1.80
N ARG A 667 4.02 12.69 2.81
CA ARG A 667 5.48 12.53 3.05
C ARG A 667 6.33 13.82 2.89
N LYS A 668 5.77 14.99 3.25
CA LYS A 668 6.30 16.35 3.06
C LYS A 668 6.25 16.92 1.63
N GLU A 669 5.85 16.15 0.61
CA GLU A 669 5.59 16.69 -0.74
C GLU A 669 4.28 17.48 -0.76
N CYS A 670 4.26 18.67 -1.37
CA CYS A 670 3.03 19.42 -1.62
C CYS A 670 2.20 18.76 -2.74
N LYS A 671 0.99 18.32 -2.40
CA LYS A 671 0.03 17.71 -3.33
C LYS A 671 -1.03 18.70 -3.80
N CYS A 672 -1.39 19.68 -2.95
CA CYS A 672 -2.33 20.75 -3.26
C CYS A 672 -1.91 22.01 -2.50
N ALA A 673 -2.01 23.20 -3.11
CA ALA A 673 -1.95 24.47 -2.39
C ALA A 673 -3.14 24.59 -1.44
N GLN A 674 -2.98 25.36 -0.35
CA GLN A 674 -4.11 25.68 0.52
C GLN A 674 -4.88 26.87 -0.06
N TYR A 675 -5.98 26.57 -0.76
CA TYR A 675 -6.81 27.57 -1.43
C TYR A 675 -7.90 28.18 -0.53
N TRP A 676 -7.85 27.99 0.80
CA TRP A 676 -8.83 28.53 1.73
C TRP A 676 -8.16 29.22 2.94
N PRO A 677 -8.75 30.30 3.49
CA PRO A 677 -8.32 30.83 4.78
C PRO A 677 -8.73 29.87 5.92
N ASP A 678 -7.89 29.71 6.93
CA ASP A 678 -8.22 28.89 8.10
C ASP A 678 -9.27 29.55 9.02
N GLN A 679 -9.31 30.89 9.04
CA GLN A 679 -10.26 31.71 9.80
C GLN A 679 -10.55 33.03 9.07
N GLY A 680 -11.71 33.64 9.34
CA GLY A 680 -12.08 34.94 8.76
C GLY A 680 -12.32 34.89 7.25
N CYS A 681 -11.88 35.91 6.52
CA CYS A 681 -12.02 35.96 5.06
C CYS A 681 -10.72 36.36 4.35
N TRP A 682 -10.54 35.83 3.13
CA TRP A 682 -9.45 36.20 2.22
C TRP A 682 -10.02 36.58 0.84
N THR A 683 -9.22 37.18 -0.03
CA THR A 683 -9.60 37.49 -1.42
C THR A 683 -8.60 36.87 -2.40
N TYR A 684 -9.10 36.06 -3.32
CA TYR A 684 -8.33 35.36 -4.34
C TYR A 684 -8.69 35.95 -5.71
N GLY A 685 -7.80 36.75 -6.29
CA GLY A 685 -8.11 37.57 -7.46
C GLY A 685 -9.26 38.55 -7.16
N ASN A 686 -10.41 38.35 -7.80
CA ASN A 686 -11.64 39.11 -7.58
C ASN A 686 -12.71 38.35 -6.78
N ILE A 687 -12.40 37.20 -6.18
CA ILE A 687 -13.34 36.40 -5.37
C ILE A 687 -12.97 36.51 -3.88
N ARG A 688 -13.82 37.16 -3.08
CA ARG A 688 -13.75 37.12 -1.61
C ARG A 688 -14.33 35.80 -1.12
N VAL A 689 -13.65 35.16 -0.17
CA VAL A 689 -14.00 33.86 0.43
C VAL A 689 -13.95 34.01 1.95
N SER A 690 -15.08 33.81 2.62
CA SER A 690 -15.24 33.84 4.09
C SER A 690 -15.45 32.42 4.62
N VAL A 691 -14.85 32.07 5.77
CA VAL A 691 -15.16 30.82 6.48
C VAL A 691 -16.41 31.02 7.33
N GLU A 692 -17.41 30.16 7.16
CA GLU A 692 -18.65 30.18 7.94
C GLU A 692 -18.68 29.05 8.99
N ASP A 693 -18.20 27.85 8.63
CA ASP A 693 -18.32 26.63 9.45
C ASP A 693 -17.21 25.61 9.11
N MET A 694 -16.84 24.79 10.09
CA MET A 694 -15.77 23.79 10.01
C MET A 694 -16.07 22.56 10.90
N THR A 695 -16.44 21.45 10.28
CA THR A 695 -16.68 20.16 10.96
C THR A 695 -15.60 19.15 10.60
N VAL A 696 -14.79 18.74 11.58
CA VAL A 696 -13.72 17.73 11.41
C VAL A 696 -14.19 16.37 11.95
N LEU A 697 -14.14 15.34 11.11
CA LEU A 697 -14.43 13.93 11.41
C LEU A 697 -13.24 13.04 11.04
N VAL A 698 -13.27 11.76 11.45
CA VAL A 698 -12.15 10.81 11.29
C VAL A 698 -11.75 10.52 9.83
N ASP A 699 -12.71 10.50 8.90
CA ASP A 699 -12.49 10.21 7.47
C ASP A 699 -12.41 11.47 6.60
N TYR A 700 -13.05 12.57 7.01
CA TYR A 700 -13.19 13.78 6.22
C TYR A 700 -13.46 15.03 7.06
N THR A 701 -13.20 16.20 6.48
CA THR A 701 -13.54 17.52 7.01
C THR A 701 -14.54 18.20 6.07
N ILE A 702 -15.58 18.80 6.62
CA ILE A 702 -16.50 19.69 5.89
C ILE A 702 -16.14 21.14 6.25
N ARG A 703 -16.08 22.02 5.24
CA ARG A 703 -15.98 23.47 5.42
C ARG A 703 -17.09 24.17 4.65
N LYS A 704 -17.75 25.16 5.25
CA LYS A 704 -18.68 26.03 4.54
C LYS A 704 -18.03 27.38 4.33
N PHE A 705 -18.14 27.91 3.11
CA PHE A 705 -17.60 29.21 2.72
C PHE A 705 -18.69 30.10 2.15
N CYS A 706 -18.71 31.38 2.55
CA CYS A 706 -19.49 32.40 1.86
C CYS A 706 -18.59 33.11 0.86
N ILE A 707 -18.92 33.04 -0.43
CA ILE A 707 -18.11 33.63 -1.52
C ILE A 707 -18.85 34.76 -2.24
N GLN A 708 -18.10 35.78 -2.65
CA GLN A 708 -18.64 36.93 -3.40
C GLN A 708 -17.60 37.49 -4.37
N GLN A 709 -18.00 37.76 -5.60
CA GLN A 709 -17.18 38.53 -6.54
C GLN A 709 -17.16 40.02 -6.14
N VAL A 710 -15.95 40.59 -6.04
CA VAL A 710 -15.68 41.97 -5.62
C VAL A 710 -14.94 42.75 -6.71
N GLY A 711 -15.00 44.08 -6.66
CA GLY A 711 -14.35 44.98 -7.62
C GLY A 711 -15.20 45.38 -8.84
N ASP A 712 -16.35 44.75 -9.04
CA ASP A 712 -17.33 45.13 -10.07
C ASP A 712 -18.22 46.28 -9.55
N VAL A 713 -18.06 47.47 -10.15
CA VAL A 713 -18.78 48.69 -9.74
C VAL A 713 -20.23 48.69 -10.23
N SER A 714 -20.59 47.85 -11.21
CA SER A 714 -21.92 47.83 -11.85
C SER A 714 -23.02 47.19 -10.99
N GLY A 715 -22.67 46.42 -9.95
CA GLY A 715 -23.63 45.89 -9.00
C GLY A 715 -23.04 44.85 -8.05
N LYS A 716 -23.46 44.90 -6.77
CA LYS A 716 -23.09 43.88 -5.77
C LYS A 716 -23.77 42.54 -6.12
N LYS A 717 -23.05 41.67 -6.81
CA LYS A 717 -23.50 40.29 -7.08
C LYS A 717 -23.77 39.55 -5.74
N PRO A 718 -24.82 38.73 -5.66
CA PRO A 718 -25.22 38.09 -4.42
C PRO A 718 -24.14 37.14 -3.91
N GLN A 719 -24.00 37.06 -2.59
CA GLN A 719 -23.12 36.09 -1.95
C GLN A 719 -23.64 34.66 -2.18
N ARG A 720 -22.73 33.68 -2.29
CA ARG A 720 -23.06 32.27 -2.52
C ARG A 720 -22.43 31.40 -1.43
N LEU A 721 -23.19 30.44 -0.92
CA LEU A 721 -22.66 29.41 -0.03
C LEU A 721 -22.00 28.30 -0.86
N VAL A 722 -20.76 27.95 -0.52
CA VAL A 722 -20.00 26.84 -1.14
C VAL A 722 -19.52 25.90 -0.05
N THR A 723 -19.76 24.59 -0.21
CA THR A 723 -19.31 23.58 0.75
C THR A 723 -18.14 22.78 0.18
N GLN A 724 -17.01 22.78 0.89
CA GLN A 724 -15.88 21.90 0.61
C GLN A 724 -16.00 20.63 1.46
N PHE A 725 -15.95 19.48 0.79
CA PHE A 725 -15.82 18.16 1.38
C PHE A 725 -14.39 17.66 1.15
N HIS A 726 -13.59 17.57 2.20
CA HIS A 726 -12.18 17.18 2.16
C HIS A 726 -11.97 15.79 2.77
N PHE A 727 -11.75 14.78 1.93
CA PHE A 727 -11.49 13.40 2.37
C PHE A 727 -10.03 13.22 2.79
N THR A 728 -9.80 13.05 4.08
CA THR A 728 -8.47 13.07 4.71
C THR A 728 -7.89 11.67 4.93
N SER A 729 -8.72 10.62 5.00
CA SER A 729 -8.25 9.27 5.35
C SER A 729 -7.65 8.44 4.21
N TRP A 730 -7.60 8.97 2.97
CA TRP A 730 -6.92 8.27 1.88
C TRP A 730 -5.39 8.23 2.11
N PRO A 731 -4.76 7.05 2.23
CA PRO A 731 -3.33 6.97 2.51
C PRO A 731 -2.46 7.44 1.34
N ASP A 732 -1.24 7.90 1.67
CA ASP A 732 -0.15 8.21 0.74
C ASP A 732 0.13 7.08 -0.27
N PHE A 733 -0.12 5.81 0.12
CA PHE A 733 0.15 4.62 -0.68
C PHE A 733 -1.08 3.70 -0.69
N GLY A 734 -1.55 3.35 -1.90
CA GLY A 734 -2.70 2.48 -2.09
C GLY A 734 -4.04 3.19 -1.98
N VAL A 735 -4.96 2.60 -1.22
CA VAL A 735 -6.37 2.97 -1.08
C VAL A 735 -6.82 2.84 0.38
N PRO A 736 -7.94 3.46 0.81
CA PRO A 736 -8.47 3.27 2.16
C PRO A 736 -8.67 1.78 2.49
N PHE A 737 -8.46 1.42 3.76
CA PHE A 737 -8.58 0.01 4.21
C PHE A 737 -10.00 -0.53 4.06
N THR A 738 -11.00 0.34 4.24
CA THR A 738 -12.43 0.04 4.12
C THR A 738 -13.08 1.05 3.17
N PRO A 739 -14.03 0.63 2.30
CA PRO A 739 -14.74 1.56 1.42
C PRO A 739 -15.75 2.46 2.13
N ILE A 740 -16.17 2.13 3.37
CA ILE A 740 -17.32 2.78 4.00
C ILE A 740 -17.13 4.29 4.21
N GLY A 741 -15.91 4.75 4.55
CA GLY A 741 -15.61 6.17 4.67
C GLY A 741 -15.86 6.93 3.37
N MET A 742 -15.50 6.34 2.23
CA MET A 742 -15.76 6.90 0.89
C MET A 742 -17.25 6.89 0.55
N LEU A 743 -17.98 5.82 0.90
CA LEU A 743 -19.43 5.74 0.67
C LEU A 743 -20.20 6.78 1.52
N LYS A 744 -19.86 6.94 2.80
CA LYS A 744 -20.47 7.95 3.69
C LYS A 744 -20.15 9.38 3.24
N PHE A 745 -18.88 9.64 2.91
CA PHE A 745 -18.45 10.90 2.32
C PHE A 745 -19.25 11.25 1.06
N LEU A 746 -19.41 10.28 0.16
CA LEU A 746 -20.18 10.43 -1.08
C LEU A 746 -21.69 10.61 -0.83
N LYS A 747 -22.29 9.91 0.16
CA LYS A 747 -23.67 10.13 0.60
C LYS A 747 -23.88 11.58 1.06
N LYS A 748 -23.00 12.11 1.93
CA LYS A 748 -23.10 13.51 2.40
C LYS A 748 -22.86 14.52 1.27
N VAL A 749 -21.91 14.28 0.35
CA VAL A 749 -21.71 15.13 -0.84
C VAL A 749 -22.98 15.20 -1.71
N LYS A 750 -23.64 14.07 -1.96
CA LYS A 750 -24.89 14.04 -2.75
C LYS A 750 -26.05 14.72 -2.04
N ALA A 751 -26.19 14.52 -0.73
CA ALA A 751 -27.26 15.13 0.07
C ALA A 751 -27.12 16.66 0.20
N CYS A 752 -25.90 17.19 0.24
CA CYS A 752 -25.66 18.63 0.44
C CYS A 752 -25.53 19.44 -0.86
N ASN A 753 -25.47 18.82 -2.04
CA ASN A 753 -25.35 19.55 -3.30
C ASN A 753 -26.74 20.03 -3.78
N PRO A 754 -27.01 21.36 -3.83
CA PRO A 754 -28.34 21.85 -4.18
C PRO A 754 -28.65 21.67 -5.67
N GLN A 755 -29.93 21.45 -5.99
CA GLN A 755 -30.41 21.12 -7.35
C GLN A 755 -30.15 22.23 -8.40
N TYR A 756 -29.91 23.46 -7.98
CA TYR A 756 -29.60 24.61 -8.85
C TYR A 756 -28.09 24.85 -9.04
N ALA A 757 -27.22 24.04 -8.43
CA ALA A 757 -25.77 24.17 -8.58
C ALA A 757 -25.32 23.84 -10.00
N GLY A 758 -24.24 24.48 -10.45
CA GLY A 758 -23.45 23.97 -11.56
C GLY A 758 -22.57 22.79 -11.13
N SER A 759 -21.73 22.32 -12.06
CA SER A 759 -20.92 21.10 -11.92
C SER A 759 -20.15 21.01 -10.59
N ILE A 760 -20.17 19.83 -9.97
CA ILE A 760 -19.43 19.54 -8.74
C ILE A 760 -17.93 19.46 -9.07
N VAL A 761 -17.11 20.31 -8.44
CA VAL A 761 -15.66 20.35 -8.68
C VAL A 761 -14.98 19.28 -7.82
N VAL A 762 -14.43 18.23 -8.46
CA VAL A 762 -13.73 17.13 -7.80
C VAL A 762 -12.23 17.21 -8.12
N HIS A 763 -11.38 17.29 -7.11
CA HIS A 763 -9.92 17.41 -7.30
C HIS A 763 -9.11 16.52 -6.35
N CYS A 764 -7.88 16.22 -6.76
CA CYS A 764 -6.85 15.64 -5.90
C CYS A 764 -5.55 16.42 -6.11
N SER A 765 -4.40 15.78 -6.27
CA SER A 765 -3.20 16.44 -6.81
C SER A 765 -3.33 16.65 -8.34
N ALA A 766 -3.42 15.57 -9.11
CA ALA A 766 -3.45 15.60 -10.57
C ALA A 766 -4.87 15.68 -11.18
N GLY A 767 -5.92 15.46 -10.39
CA GLY A 767 -7.30 15.47 -10.87
C GLY A 767 -7.71 14.28 -11.74
N VAL A 768 -7.08 13.10 -11.58
CA VAL A 768 -7.35 11.92 -12.42
C VAL A 768 -7.48 10.60 -11.65
N GLY A 769 -6.62 10.35 -10.65
CA GLY A 769 -6.60 9.10 -9.88
C GLY A 769 -7.76 8.99 -8.90
N ARG A 770 -7.55 9.46 -7.65
CA ARG A 770 -8.59 9.52 -6.60
C ARG A 770 -9.87 10.23 -7.06
N THR A 771 -9.73 11.33 -7.82
CA THR A 771 -10.82 12.05 -8.50
C THR A 771 -11.66 11.13 -9.40
N GLY A 772 -11.01 10.32 -10.23
CA GLY A 772 -11.70 9.34 -11.08
C GLY A 772 -12.39 8.26 -10.26
N THR A 773 -11.75 7.74 -9.21
CA THR A 773 -12.37 6.76 -8.31
C THR A 773 -13.66 7.30 -7.66
N PHE A 774 -13.66 8.54 -7.16
CA PHE A 774 -14.87 9.18 -6.60
C PHE A 774 -16.01 9.24 -7.63
N ILE A 775 -15.74 9.79 -8.82
CA ILE A 775 -16.74 9.97 -9.89
C ILE A 775 -17.29 8.63 -10.40
N VAL A 776 -16.45 7.60 -10.49
CA VAL A 776 -16.89 6.27 -10.93
C VAL A 776 -17.74 5.58 -9.86
N ILE A 777 -17.42 5.73 -8.57
CA ILE A 777 -18.27 5.18 -7.50
C ILE A 777 -19.64 5.85 -7.53
N ASP A 778 -19.73 7.18 -7.65
CA ASP A 778 -21.01 7.90 -7.77
C ASP A 778 -21.87 7.37 -8.92
N ALA A 779 -21.31 7.34 -10.14
CA ALA A 779 -22.04 6.92 -11.33
C ALA A 779 -22.39 5.42 -11.33
N MET A 780 -21.59 4.58 -10.69
CA MET A 780 -21.87 3.14 -10.60
C MET A 780 -22.86 2.80 -9.47
N LEU A 781 -22.99 3.64 -8.45
CA LEU A 781 -24.11 3.57 -7.50
C LEU A 781 -25.42 4.00 -8.17
N ASP A 782 -25.41 5.10 -8.95
CA ASP A 782 -26.57 5.52 -9.75
C ASP A 782 -27.00 4.41 -10.75
N MET A 783 -26.05 3.74 -11.41
CA MET A 783 -26.31 2.60 -12.29
C MET A 783 -26.81 1.35 -11.54
N MET A 784 -26.27 1.09 -10.34
CA MET A 784 -26.70 -0.04 -9.50
C MET A 784 -28.17 0.10 -9.09
N ALA A 785 -28.58 1.31 -8.70
CA ALA A 785 -29.96 1.62 -8.36
C ALA A 785 -30.91 1.53 -9.58
N ALA A 786 -30.51 2.10 -10.72
CA ALA A 786 -31.38 2.21 -11.90
C ALA A 786 -31.49 0.93 -12.75
N GLU A 787 -30.40 0.15 -12.91
CA GLU A 787 -30.34 -1.00 -13.83
C GLU A 787 -30.02 -2.34 -13.15
N ARG A 788 -29.81 -2.38 -11.81
CA ARG A 788 -29.34 -3.57 -11.07
C ARG A 788 -28.07 -4.19 -11.67
N LYS A 789 -27.20 -3.33 -12.23
CA LYS A 789 -25.96 -3.67 -12.94
C LYS A 789 -24.87 -2.63 -12.66
N VAL A 790 -23.61 -2.99 -12.93
CA VAL A 790 -22.47 -2.04 -12.93
C VAL A 790 -21.56 -2.26 -14.14
N ASP A 791 -21.14 -1.17 -14.79
CA ASP A 791 -20.27 -1.14 -15.97
C ASP A 791 -18.98 -0.34 -15.69
N VAL A 792 -18.18 -0.79 -14.73
CA VAL A 792 -16.96 -0.07 -14.32
C VAL A 792 -15.98 0.08 -15.49
N PHE A 793 -15.77 -0.98 -16.29
CA PHE A 793 -14.87 -0.96 -17.44
C PHE A 793 -15.33 0.04 -18.51
N GLY A 794 -16.61 -0.04 -18.91
CA GLY A 794 -17.17 0.85 -19.91
C GLY A 794 -17.28 2.29 -19.41
N PHE A 795 -17.64 2.53 -18.16
CA PHE A 795 -17.72 3.88 -17.59
C PHE A 795 -16.34 4.54 -17.45
N VAL A 796 -15.33 3.81 -16.93
CA VAL A 796 -13.94 4.32 -16.90
C VAL A 796 -13.43 4.60 -18.32
N THR A 797 -13.77 3.74 -19.29
CA THR A 797 -13.48 3.98 -20.71
C THR A 797 -14.16 5.25 -21.23
N ARG A 798 -15.43 5.50 -20.89
CA ARG A 798 -16.17 6.72 -21.29
C ARG A 798 -15.54 7.98 -20.73
N ILE A 799 -15.25 8.05 -19.42
CA ILE A 799 -14.66 9.26 -18.81
C ILE A 799 -13.20 9.49 -19.23
N ARG A 800 -12.47 8.45 -19.66
CA ARG A 800 -11.15 8.59 -20.29
C ARG A 800 -11.19 9.23 -21.69
N ALA A 801 -12.36 9.39 -22.30
CA ALA A 801 -12.53 10.28 -23.45
C ALA A 801 -12.45 11.76 -23.04
N GLN A 802 -12.99 12.08 -21.86
CA GLN A 802 -13.14 13.46 -21.38
C GLN A 802 -11.89 13.98 -20.64
N ARG A 803 -11.12 13.13 -19.98
CA ARG A 803 -9.84 13.52 -19.35
C ARG A 803 -8.86 12.35 -19.33
N CYS A 804 -7.56 12.64 -19.51
CA CYS A 804 -6.53 11.62 -19.56
C CYS A 804 -6.41 10.83 -18.23
N GLN A 805 -6.08 9.53 -18.31
CA GLN A 805 -5.74 8.68 -17.15
C GLN A 805 -6.74 8.62 -15.98
N MET A 806 -8.03 8.93 -16.21
CA MET A 806 -9.07 8.78 -15.19
C MET A 806 -9.09 7.35 -14.63
N VAL A 807 -9.04 7.24 -13.29
CA VAL A 807 -8.61 6.03 -12.54
C VAL A 807 -7.21 5.59 -12.96
N GLN A 808 -6.22 5.92 -12.13
CA GLN A 808 -4.80 5.92 -12.53
C GLN A 808 -4.04 4.65 -12.12
N THR A 809 -4.53 3.88 -11.15
CA THR A 809 -3.89 2.61 -10.71
C THR A 809 -4.87 1.44 -10.69
N ASP A 810 -4.30 0.23 -10.76
CA ASP A 810 -5.04 -1.03 -10.57
C ASP A 810 -5.68 -1.10 -9.18
N MET A 811 -4.99 -0.67 -8.12
CA MET A 811 -5.55 -0.60 -6.76
C MET A 811 -6.73 0.38 -6.66
N GLN A 812 -6.67 1.52 -7.34
CA GLN A 812 -7.81 2.45 -7.46
C GLN A 812 -8.99 1.83 -8.22
N TYR A 813 -8.72 0.97 -9.22
CA TYR A 813 -9.75 0.24 -9.95
C TYR A 813 -10.40 -0.84 -9.07
N VAL A 814 -9.61 -1.64 -8.34
CA VAL A 814 -10.11 -2.65 -7.38
C VAL A 814 -10.95 -2.00 -6.27
N PHE A 815 -10.55 -0.84 -5.77
CA PHE A 815 -11.30 -0.13 -4.71
C PHE A 815 -12.71 0.32 -5.15
N ILE A 816 -12.92 0.59 -6.45
CA ILE A 816 -14.27 0.85 -6.99
C ILE A 816 -15.16 -0.39 -6.83
N PHE A 817 -14.66 -1.58 -7.19
CA PHE A 817 -15.40 -2.83 -7.01
C PHE A 817 -15.63 -3.14 -5.53
N GLN A 818 -14.66 -2.86 -4.66
CA GLN A 818 -14.82 -2.99 -3.20
C GLN A 818 -15.94 -2.07 -2.68
N ALA A 819 -16.00 -0.80 -3.11
CA ALA A 819 -17.06 0.13 -2.72
C ALA A 819 -18.45 -0.27 -3.23
N LEU A 820 -18.53 -0.80 -4.46
CA LEU A 820 -19.80 -1.27 -5.03
C LEU A 820 -20.27 -2.57 -4.36
N LEU A 821 -19.37 -3.51 -4.05
CA LEU A 821 -19.71 -4.73 -3.32
C LEU A 821 -20.12 -4.43 -1.87
N GLU A 822 -19.42 -3.51 -1.20
CA GLU A 822 -19.77 -3.00 0.13
C GLU A 822 -21.20 -2.45 0.15
N HIS A 823 -21.55 -1.56 -0.77
CA HIS A 823 -22.91 -1.04 -0.87
C HIS A 823 -23.94 -2.13 -1.22
N TYR A 824 -23.60 -3.09 -2.09
CA TYR A 824 -24.50 -4.18 -2.48
C TYR A 824 -24.83 -5.16 -1.32
N LEU A 825 -23.84 -5.56 -0.53
CA LEU A 825 -24.02 -6.55 0.55
C LEU A 825 -24.72 -5.96 1.79
N TYR A 826 -24.40 -4.70 2.10
CA TYR A 826 -24.78 -4.08 3.37
C TYR A 826 -25.86 -2.99 3.21
N GLY A 827 -25.93 -2.33 2.06
CA GLY A 827 -26.89 -1.25 1.80
C GLY A 827 -26.50 0.06 2.48
N ASP A 828 -27.52 0.88 2.76
CA ASP A 828 -27.42 2.04 3.63
C ASP A 828 -28.00 1.65 5.01
N THR A 829 -27.14 1.60 6.03
CA THR A 829 -27.49 1.25 7.43
C THR A 829 -27.42 2.47 8.36
N GLU A 830 -27.29 3.67 7.78
CA GLU A 830 -27.29 4.92 8.50
C GLU A 830 -28.71 5.45 8.68
N LEU A 831 -29.11 5.70 9.93
CA LEU A 831 -30.47 6.05 10.34
C LEU A 831 -30.48 7.43 11.01
N GLU A 832 -31.47 8.24 10.67
CA GLU A 832 -31.83 9.43 11.45
C GLU A 832 -32.45 9.01 12.79
N VAL A 833 -32.25 9.80 13.84
CA VAL A 833 -32.78 9.52 15.19
C VAL A 833 -34.29 9.29 15.18
N THR A 834 -35.03 10.10 14.42
CA THR A 834 -36.49 9.99 14.17
C THR A 834 -36.92 8.64 13.59
N SER A 835 -36.02 7.91 12.93
CA SER A 835 -36.30 6.63 12.28
C SER A 835 -35.94 5.41 13.14
N LEU A 836 -35.34 5.60 14.32
CA LEU A 836 -34.81 4.50 15.14
C LEU A 836 -35.91 3.53 15.60
N GLU A 837 -36.98 4.01 16.20
CA GLU A 837 -38.09 3.15 16.69
C GLU A 837 -38.67 2.30 15.55
N SER A 838 -38.94 2.94 14.40
CA SER A 838 -39.41 2.31 13.16
C SER A 838 -38.39 1.37 12.51
N HIS A 839 -37.12 1.39 12.92
CA HIS A 839 -36.09 0.43 12.51
C HIS A 839 -36.01 -0.74 13.49
N LEU A 840 -36.01 -0.48 14.81
CA LEU A 840 -36.01 -1.51 15.85
C LEU A 840 -37.24 -2.42 15.72
N ALA A 841 -38.42 -1.85 15.48
CA ALA A 841 -39.64 -2.62 15.21
C ALA A 841 -39.48 -3.60 14.03
N LYS A 842 -38.68 -3.26 13.00
CA LYS A 842 -38.38 -4.12 11.84
C LYS A 842 -37.30 -5.15 12.14
N LEU A 843 -36.34 -4.86 13.02
CA LEU A 843 -35.31 -5.81 13.46
C LEU A 843 -35.88 -6.89 14.38
N TYR A 844 -36.86 -6.54 15.22
CA TYR A 844 -37.55 -7.46 16.13
C TYR A 844 -38.74 -8.21 15.50
N ALA A 845 -39.29 -7.72 14.38
CA ALA A 845 -40.35 -8.40 13.66
C ALA A 845 -39.89 -9.77 13.09
N PRO A 846 -40.71 -10.84 13.19
CA PRO A 846 -40.46 -12.10 12.51
C PRO A 846 -40.49 -11.92 10.98
N LEU A 847 -39.38 -12.22 10.29
CA LEU A 847 -39.27 -12.10 8.84
C LEU A 847 -39.98 -13.27 8.13
N PRO A 848 -41.00 -13.02 7.28
CA PRO A 848 -41.66 -14.09 6.54
C PRO A 848 -40.69 -14.84 5.62
N GLY A 849 -40.52 -16.14 5.85
CA GLY A 849 -39.67 -17.01 5.02
C GLY A 849 -38.17 -17.02 5.39
N ALA A 850 -37.71 -16.23 6.37
CA ALA A 850 -36.36 -16.33 6.91
C ALA A 850 -36.41 -16.94 8.32
N GLY A 851 -35.73 -18.07 8.53
CA GLY A 851 -35.68 -18.79 9.81
C GLY A 851 -34.80 -18.14 10.88
N CYS A 852 -34.72 -16.81 10.91
CA CYS A 852 -33.88 -15.99 11.79
C CYS A 852 -34.48 -14.57 11.90
N GLY A 853 -34.35 -13.93 13.07
CA GLY A 853 -34.86 -12.56 13.29
C GLY A 853 -34.09 -11.50 12.48
N GLY A 854 -34.63 -10.29 12.34
CA GLY A 854 -33.99 -9.19 11.59
C GLY A 854 -32.63 -8.80 12.18
N LEU A 855 -32.57 -8.62 13.50
CA LEU A 855 -31.32 -8.35 14.24
C LEU A 855 -30.30 -9.50 14.09
N GLU A 856 -30.76 -10.75 14.08
CA GLU A 856 -29.90 -11.92 13.89
C GLU A 856 -29.34 -11.97 12.47
N ALA A 857 -30.17 -11.73 11.45
CA ALA A 857 -29.77 -11.66 10.05
C ALA A 857 -28.72 -10.55 9.82
N GLU A 858 -28.87 -9.41 10.49
CA GLU A 858 -27.89 -8.32 10.47
C GLU A 858 -26.58 -8.71 11.16
N PHE A 859 -26.62 -9.24 12.38
CA PHE A 859 -25.43 -9.72 13.10
C PHE A 859 -24.70 -10.84 12.36
N LYS A 860 -25.44 -11.71 11.64
CA LYS A 860 -24.90 -12.76 10.78
C LYS A 860 -24.08 -12.20 9.61
N LYS A 861 -24.46 -11.05 9.04
CA LYS A 861 -23.61 -10.33 8.07
C LYS A 861 -22.28 -9.91 8.72
N LEU A 862 -22.28 -9.47 9.98
CA LEU A 862 -21.05 -9.14 10.71
C LEU A 862 -20.17 -10.36 11.02
N THR A 863 -20.74 -11.55 11.25
CA THR A 863 -19.97 -12.79 11.53
C THR A 863 -19.42 -13.45 10.26
N SER A 864 -20.01 -13.20 9.09
CA SER A 864 -19.49 -13.65 7.80
C SER A 864 -18.19 -12.94 7.34
N ILE A 865 -17.78 -11.87 8.02
CA ILE A 865 -16.56 -11.12 7.71
C ILE A 865 -15.33 -11.97 8.05
N LYS A 866 -14.54 -12.32 7.01
CA LYS A 866 -13.36 -13.19 7.15
C LYS A 866 -12.24 -12.53 7.96
N ILE A 867 -11.87 -13.17 9.07
CA ILE A 867 -10.73 -12.77 9.92
C ILE A 867 -9.43 -12.89 9.12
N GLN A 868 -8.65 -11.81 9.12
CA GLN A 868 -7.45 -11.69 8.27
C GLN A 868 -6.21 -12.31 8.95
N ASN A 869 -6.22 -13.64 9.11
CA ASN A 869 -5.17 -14.42 9.79
C ASN A 869 -3.74 -14.10 9.32
N ASP A 870 -3.54 -13.86 8.02
CA ASP A 870 -2.24 -13.45 7.45
C ASP A 870 -1.67 -12.15 8.02
N LYS A 871 -2.51 -11.30 8.63
CA LYS A 871 -2.12 -10.05 9.31
C LYS A 871 -1.98 -10.21 10.82
N MET A 872 -2.14 -11.40 11.40
CA MET A 872 -2.07 -11.64 12.85
C MET A 872 -0.70 -12.24 13.25
N ARG A 873 0.39 -11.77 12.64
CA ARG A 873 1.69 -12.46 12.67
C ARG A 873 2.43 -12.28 14.00
N THR A 874 2.63 -11.05 14.46
CA THR A 874 3.45 -10.80 15.66
C THR A 874 2.86 -11.44 16.92
N GLY A 875 1.53 -11.47 17.07
CA GLY A 875 0.86 -12.14 18.20
C GLY A 875 0.95 -13.67 18.18
N ASN A 876 1.13 -14.27 16.99
CA ASN A 876 1.33 -15.71 16.79
C ASN A 876 2.81 -16.16 16.89
N LEU A 877 3.76 -15.27 17.16
CA LEU A 877 5.15 -15.67 17.41
C LEU A 877 5.23 -16.47 18.72
N PRO A 878 5.98 -17.59 18.80
CA PRO A 878 6.01 -18.44 20.00
C PRO A 878 6.38 -17.72 21.31
N ALA A 879 7.24 -16.69 21.23
CA ALA A 879 7.58 -15.85 22.40
C ALA A 879 6.38 -15.01 22.92
N ASN A 880 5.45 -14.68 22.02
CA ASN A 880 4.30 -13.80 22.26
C ASN A 880 3.01 -14.58 22.53
N MET A 881 2.89 -15.85 22.12
CA MET A 881 1.70 -16.68 22.35
C MET A 881 1.28 -16.68 23.83
N LYS A 882 2.25 -16.79 24.75
CA LYS A 882 2.01 -16.74 26.21
C LYS A 882 1.50 -15.38 26.72
N LYS A 883 1.61 -14.29 25.95
CA LYS A 883 1.06 -12.98 26.32
C LYS A 883 -0.41 -12.82 25.92
N ASN A 884 -1.02 -13.78 25.24
CA ASN A 884 -2.40 -13.68 24.75
C ASN A 884 -3.35 -14.49 25.65
N ARG A 885 -4.40 -13.85 26.19
CA ARG A 885 -5.44 -14.54 26.97
C ARG A 885 -6.34 -15.43 26.09
N VAL A 886 -6.51 -15.08 24.81
CA VAL A 886 -7.25 -15.88 23.81
C VAL A 886 -6.53 -15.83 22.46
N LEU A 887 -6.15 -16.98 21.91
CA LEU A 887 -5.33 -17.06 20.68
C LEU A 887 -6.04 -16.54 19.41
N GLN A 888 -7.36 -16.61 19.35
CA GLN A 888 -8.15 -16.06 18.23
C GLN A 888 -8.34 -14.53 18.31
N ILE A 889 -8.04 -13.91 19.46
CA ILE A 889 -8.28 -12.49 19.74
C ILE A 889 -6.95 -11.81 20.02
N ILE A 890 -6.21 -11.56 18.92
CA ILE A 890 -4.90 -10.90 18.88
C ILE A 890 -4.91 -9.80 17.80
N PRO A 891 -4.07 -8.76 17.90
CA PRO A 891 -4.19 -7.59 17.03
C PRO A 891 -3.73 -7.88 15.60
N TYR A 892 -4.26 -7.12 14.64
CA TYR A 892 -3.71 -7.07 13.29
C TYR A 892 -2.42 -6.23 13.24
N GLU A 893 -1.49 -6.60 12.38
CA GLU A 893 -0.14 -6.00 12.28
C GLU A 893 -0.16 -4.51 11.89
N PHE A 894 -1.24 -4.03 11.25
CA PHE A 894 -1.32 -2.65 10.75
C PHE A 894 -1.74 -1.62 11.81
N ASN A 895 -2.35 -2.06 12.92
CA ASN A 895 -2.84 -1.22 14.02
C ASN A 895 -2.55 -1.82 15.40
N ARG A 896 -1.63 -2.79 15.51
CA ARG A 896 -1.18 -3.28 16.83
C ARG A 896 -0.52 -2.13 17.59
N VAL A 897 -0.78 -2.04 18.89
CA VAL A 897 -0.04 -1.12 19.75
C VAL A 897 1.38 -1.65 19.90
N ILE A 898 2.37 -0.79 19.59
CA ILE A 898 3.80 -1.13 19.67
C ILE A 898 4.37 -0.47 20.91
N ILE A 899 5.10 -1.21 21.74
CA ILE A 899 5.82 -0.63 22.88
C ILE A 899 7.34 -0.65 22.65
N PRO A 900 8.14 0.16 23.38
CA PRO A 900 9.59 0.16 23.20
C PRO A 900 10.22 -1.21 23.49
N VAL A 901 11.25 -1.59 22.73
CA VAL A 901 12.01 -2.83 22.96
C VAL A 901 12.84 -2.72 24.24
N LYS A 902 12.73 -3.70 25.16
CA LYS A 902 13.60 -3.80 26.35
C LYS A 902 15.05 -4.06 25.95
N ARG A 903 16.00 -3.46 26.64
CA ARG A 903 17.43 -3.58 26.30
C ARG A 903 17.91 -5.03 26.47
N GLY A 904 18.18 -5.71 25.36
CA GLY A 904 18.72 -7.08 25.34
C GLY A 904 17.69 -8.19 25.06
N GLU A 905 16.39 -7.88 25.04
CA GLU A 905 15.32 -8.89 24.89
C GLU A 905 14.56 -8.72 23.57
N GLU A 906 14.68 -9.69 22.65
CA GLU A 906 13.91 -9.71 21.40
C GLU A 906 12.41 -10.03 21.65
N ASN A 907 11.52 -9.47 20.82
CA ASN A 907 10.05 -9.63 20.89
C ASN A 907 9.37 -8.94 22.10
N THR A 908 10.03 -7.94 22.70
CA THR A 908 9.48 -7.14 23.81
C THR A 908 8.69 -5.90 23.39
N ASP A 909 8.45 -5.73 22.09
CA ASP A 909 7.60 -4.68 21.49
C ASP A 909 6.11 -5.03 21.42
N TYR A 910 5.75 -6.26 21.79
CA TYR A 910 4.39 -6.80 21.65
C TYR A 910 3.57 -6.79 22.94
N VAL A 911 2.35 -6.24 22.81
CA VAL A 911 1.19 -6.35 23.70
C VAL A 911 -0.03 -6.78 22.90
N ASN A 912 -0.99 -7.48 23.53
CA ASN A 912 -2.27 -7.78 22.89
C ASN A 912 -3.22 -6.58 23.01
N ALA A 913 -2.95 -5.55 22.22
CA ALA A 913 -3.78 -4.37 22.07
C ALA A 913 -3.81 -3.87 20.62
N SER A 914 -4.96 -3.32 20.20
CA SER A 914 -5.17 -2.69 18.89
C SER A 914 -5.54 -1.22 19.08
N PHE A 915 -4.99 -0.33 18.25
CA PHE A 915 -5.59 0.98 18.03
C PHE A 915 -6.92 0.85 17.30
N ILE A 916 -7.88 1.66 17.72
CA ILE A 916 -9.24 1.72 17.22
C ILE A 916 -9.58 3.18 16.94
N ASP A 917 -9.97 3.47 15.70
CA ASP A 917 -10.50 4.77 15.27
C ASP A 917 -11.84 5.08 15.98
N GLY A 918 -12.01 6.34 16.39
CA GLY A 918 -13.26 6.88 16.95
C GLY A 918 -13.99 7.79 15.95
N TYR A 919 -14.99 8.54 16.42
CA TYR A 919 -15.82 9.38 15.54
C TYR A 919 -15.05 10.56 14.92
N ARG A 920 -14.25 11.28 15.72
CA ARG A 920 -13.49 12.46 15.27
C ARG A 920 -12.01 12.21 15.01
N GLN A 921 -11.40 11.27 15.73
CA GLN A 921 -9.95 11.10 15.77
C GLN A 921 -9.56 9.64 15.51
N LYS A 922 -8.47 9.47 14.76
CA LYS A 922 -7.83 8.16 14.62
C LYS A 922 -7.15 7.74 15.91
N ASP A 923 -6.98 6.43 16.09
CA ASP A 923 -6.33 5.84 17.26
C ASP A 923 -6.97 6.28 18.60
N SER A 924 -8.27 6.63 18.61
CA SER A 924 -9.01 7.16 19.77
C SER A 924 -9.03 6.22 20.98
N TYR A 925 -9.01 4.90 20.73
CA TYR A 925 -8.99 3.88 21.78
C TYR A 925 -7.86 2.87 21.54
N MET A 926 -7.27 2.37 22.62
CA MET A 926 -6.45 1.16 22.63
C MET A 926 -7.28 0.00 23.20
N ALA A 927 -7.89 -0.79 22.32
CA ALA A 927 -8.64 -1.99 22.70
C ALA A 927 -7.67 -3.12 23.08
N SER A 928 -7.55 -3.38 24.38
CA SER A 928 -6.60 -4.34 24.97
C SER A 928 -7.31 -5.50 25.65
N GLN A 929 -6.65 -6.65 25.76
CA GLN A 929 -7.04 -7.66 26.76
C GLN A 929 -6.81 -7.14 28.19
N GLY A 930 -7.50 -7.71 29.17
CA GLY A 930 -7.17 -7.53 30.59
C GLY A 930 -5.84 -8.21 30.89
N PRO A 931 -4.87 -7.51 31.51
CA PRO A 931 -3.52 -8.03 31.71
C PRO A 931 -3.52 -9.40 32.40
N LEU A 932 -2.63 -10.27 31.94
CA LEU A 932 -2.18 -11.47 32.64
C LEU A 932 -1.08 -11.05 33.63
N GLN A 933 -0.88 -11.80 34.72
CA GLN A 933 0.10 -11.46 35.77
C GLN A 933 1.49 -11.10 35.22
N HIS A 934 2.02 -11.91 34.29
CA HIS A 934 3.32 -11.70 33.62
C HIS A 934 3.29 -10.67 32.46
N THR A 935 2.24 -9.85 32.37
CA THR A 935 2.09 -8.77 31.37
C THR A 935 1.68 -7.42 31.96
N ILE A 936 1.49 -7.31 33.29
CA ILE A 936 1.14 -6.06 33.98
C ILE A 936 2.18 -4.95 33.68
N GLU A 937 3.47 -5.30 33.66
CA GLU A 937 4.54 -4.37 33.29
C GLU A 937 4.40 -3.87 31.85
N ASP A 938 4.16 -4.76 30.89
CA ASP A 938 3.99 -4.39 29.48
C ASP A 938 2.72 -3.54 29.24
N PHE A 939 1.66 -3.76 30.04
CA PHE A 939 0.44 -2.96 30.04
C PHE A 939 0.68 -1.53 30.55
N TRP A 940 1.43 -1.36 31.66
CA TRP A 940 1.80 -0.02 32.13
C TRP A 940 2.80 0.68 31.20
N ARG A 941 3.74 -0.06 30.59
CA ARG A 941 4.64 0.47 29.55
C ARG A 941 3.88 0.95 28.31
N MET A 942 2.81 0.25 27.92
CA MET A 942 1.89 0.68 26.85
C MET A 942 1.17 1.99 27.20
N ILE A 943 0.59 2.08 28.40
CA ILE A 943 -0.10 3.29 28.88
C ILE A 943 0.87 4.49 28.94
N TRP A 944 2.11 4.28 29.40
CA TRP A 944 3.12 5.33 29.46
C TRP A 944 3.59 5.82 28.09
N GLU A 945 3.93 4.92 27.17
CA GLU A 945 4.42 5.29 25.83
C GLU A 945 3.37 6.12 25.07
N TRP A 946 2.12 5.61 25.03
CA TRP A 946 1.02 6.19 24.26
C TRP A 946 0.23 7.26 25.03
N ARG A 947 0.71 7.63 26.22
CA ARG A 947 0.18 8.71 27.06
C ARG A 947 -1.31 8.56 27.43
N SER A 948 -1.78 7.32 27.51
CA SER A 948 -3.14 7.07 27.98
C SER A 948 -3.30 7.59 29.42
N CYS A 949 -4.39 8.32 29.63
CA CYS A 949 -4.75 9.01 30.87
C CYS A 949 -6.14 8.57 31.37
N SER A 950 -6.80 7.68 30.62
CA SER A 950 -8.13 7.14 30.87
C SER A 950 -8.08 5.64 30.59
N ILE A 951 -8.26 4.81 31.61
CA ILE A 951 -8.35 3.36 31.51
C ILE A 951 -9.78 2.93 31.82
N VAL A 952 -10.42 2.18 30.95
CA VAL A 952 -11.78 1.66 31.13
C VAL A 952 -11.71 0.13 31.26
N MET A 953 -12.09 -0.36 32.44
CA MET A 953 -12.11 -1.78 32.80
C MET A 953 -13.56 -2.26 32.84
N LEU A 954 -13.89 -3.22 31.98
CA LEU A 954 -15.26 -3.71 31.73
C LEU A 954 -15.41 -5.19 32.14
N THR A 955 -14.80 -5.59 33.25
CA THR A 955 -14.74 -6.97 33.74
C THR A 955 -14.27 -6.94 35.18
N GLU A 956 -14.77 -7.83 36.03
CA GLU A 956 -14.18 -8.02 37.35
C GLU A 956 -12.84 -8.78 37.25
N LEU A 957 -12.11 -8.87 38.36
CA LEU A 957 -10.88 -9.68 38.41
C LEU A 957 -11.18 -11.17 38.15
N GLU A 958 -12.28 -11.67 38.71
CA GLU A 958 -12.79 -13.02 38.55
C GLU A 958 -14.30 -12.98 38.25
N GLU A 959 -14.77 -13.83 37.32
CA GLU A 959 -16.20 -14.03 37.05
C GLU A 959 -16.45 -15.53 36.84
N ARG A 960 -17.43 -16.10 37.55
CA ARG A 960 -17.78 -17.53 37.62
C ARG A 960 -16.60 -18.45 38.00
N GLY A 961 -15.78 -18.08 38.99
CA GLY A 961 -14.65 -18.89 39.43
C GLY A 961 -13.49 -18.95 38.42
N GLN A 962 -13.34 -17.93 37.58
CA GLN A 962 -12.30 -17.85 36.55
C GLN A 962 -11.71 -16.44 36.42
N GLU A 963 -10.39 -16.33 36.60
CA GLU A 963 -9.62 -15.09 36.42
C GLU A 963 -9.85 -14.47 35.04
N LYS A 964 -10.49 -13.30 35.02
CA LYS A 964 -10.75 -12.51 33.81
C LYS A 964 -9.70 -11.43 33.60
N CYS A 965 -9.14 -10.89 34.67
CA CYS A 965 -8.10 -9.88 34.66
C CYS A 965 -7.22 -10.01 35.92
N ALA A 966 -5.90 -9.93 35.77
CA ALA A 966 -5.01 -9.75 36.92
C ALA A 966 -5.14 -8.30 37.44
N GLN A 967 -5.05 -8.11 38.76
CA GLN A 967 -5.07 -6.78 39.36
C GLN A 967 -3.77 -6.04 38.99
N TYR A 968 -3.91 -4.86 38.38
CA TYR A 968 -2.80 -4.05 37.87
C TYR A 968 -2.66 -2.69 38.57
N TRP A 969 -3.31 -2.50 39.71
CA TRP A 969 -3.23 -1.30 40.54
C TRP A 969 -2.99 -1.70 42.01
N PRO A 970 -2.29 -0.89 42.83
CA PRO A 970 -2.19 -1.16 44.26
C PRO A 970 -3.58 -1.09 44.92
N THR A 971 -3.84 -1.96 45.89
CA THR A 971 -4.94 -1.72 46.86
C THR A 971 -4.50 -0.68 47.88
N ASP A 972 -3.30 -0.85 48.43
CA ASP A 972 -2.64 0.07 49.38
C ASP A 972 -1.24 0.45 48.89
N GLY A 973 -0.83 1.68 49.21
CA GLY A 973 0.54 2.17 48.96
C GLY A 973 0.92 2.27 47.48
N VAL A 974 2.08 1.70 47.13
CA VAL A 974 2.74 1.89 45.83
C VAL A 974 3.09 0.53 45.20
N MET A 975 2.58 0.28 44.00
CA MET A 975 2.92 -0.88 43.18
C MET A 975 4.04 -0.52 42.20
N VAL A 976 5.16 -1.25 42.23
CA VAL A 976 6.28 -1.06 41.29
C VAL A 976 6.27 -2.15 40.21
N CYS A 977 6.40 -1.74 38.96
CA CYS A 977 6.36 -2.60 37.76
C CYS A 977 7.45 -2.15 36.78
N GLY A 978 8.67 -2.66 36.96
CA GLY A 978 9.84 -2.30 36.14
C GLY A 978 10.22 -0.82 36.31
N ASP A 979 10.34 -0.08 35.20
CA ASP A 979 10.59 1.38 35.20
C ASP A 979 9.38 2.20 35.76
N MET A 980 8.21 1.57 36.00
CA MET A 980 6.97 2.26 36.44
C MET A 980 6.71 2.08 37.94
N SER A 981 6.28 3.16 38.59
CA SER A 981 5.74 3.19 39.95
C SER A 981 4.30 3.73 39.89
N ILE A 982 3.35 3.01 40.48
CA ILE A 982 1.92 3.34 40.46
C ILE A 982 1.44 3.50 41.91
N GLU A 983 0.91 4.68 42.23
CA GLU A 983 0.38 5.02 43.55
C GLU A 983 -1.11 5.38 43.42
N MET A 984 -1.98 4.84 44.29
CA MET A 984 -3.37 5.28 44.36
C MET A 984 -3.47 6.61 45.11
N LYS A 985 -4.22 7.58 44.56
CA LYS A 985 -4.46 8.89 45.19
C LYS A 985 -5.90 9.10 45.65
N ARG A 986 -6.89 8.51 44.98
CA ARG A 986 -8.31 8.64 45.36
C ARG A 986 -9.17 7.49 44.85
N GLU A 987 -9.85 6.85 45.80
CA GLU A 987 -11.09 6.06 45.65
C GLU A 987 -12.32 6.94 45.37
N GLU A 988 -13.15 6.70 44.35
CA GLU A 988 -14.49 7.30 44.22
C GLU A 988 -15.49 6.31 43.59
N GLU A 989 -16.41 5.80 44.39
CA GLU A 989 -17.45 4.85 43.97
C GLU A 989 -18.69 5.59 43.41
N CYS A 990 -19.20 5.13 42.26
CA CYS A 990 -20.41 5.64 41.60
C CYS A 990 -21.39 4.49 41.34
N GLU A 991 -22.67 4.80 41.10
CA GLU A 991 -23.82 3.86 40.97
C GLU A 991 -23.58 2.60 40.13
N SER A 992 -22.68 2.62 39.15
CA SER A 992 -22.38 1.45 38.31
C SER A 992 -20.88 1.25 38.02
N TYR A 993 -20.00 2.06 38.61
CA TYR A 993 -18.56 2.00 38.36
C TYR A 993 -17.75 2.69 39.46
N THR A 994 -16.52 2.22 39.69
CA THR A 994 -15.55 2.89 40.55
C THR A 994 -14.55 3.70 39.73
N VAL A 995 -14.20 4.90 40.18
CA VAL A 995 -13.16 5.76 39.62
C VAL A 995 -11.94 5.73 40.53
N ARG A 996 -10.76 5.41 39.97
CA ARG A 996 -9.47 5.44 40.71
C ARG A 996 -8.53 6.47 40.09
N ASP A 997 -8.12 7.46 40.88
CA ASP A 997 -7.05 8.38 40.48
C ASP A 997 -5.69 7.77 40.84
N LEU A 998 -4.89 7.47 39.81
CA LEU A 998 -3.58 6.83 39.93
C LEU A 998 -2.48 7.82 39.53
N LEU A 999 -1.46 7.99 40.38
CA LEU A 999 -0.24 8.71 40.03
C LEU A 999 0.79 7.71 39.49
N VAL A 1000 1.03 7.77 38.18
CA VAL A 1000 1.99 6.89 37.49
C VAL A 1000 3.29 7.64 37.30
N THR A 1001 4.37 7.16 37.92
CA THR A 1001 5.71 7.75 37.87
C THR A 1001 6.68 6.82 37.15
N ASN A 1002 7.26 7.27 36.04
CA ASN A 1002 8.37 6.60 35.38
C ASN A 1002 9.66 6.99 36.10
N THR A 1003 10.25 6.05 36.85
CA THR A 1003 11.43 6.26 37.70
C THR A 1003 12.68 6.57 36.87
N ARG A 1004 12.74 6.10 35.62
CA ARG A 1004 13.88 6.29 34.70
C ARG A 1004 13.80 7.59 33.89
N GLU A 1005 12.61 8.14 33.68
CA GLU A 1005 12.43 9.51 33.15
C GLU A 1005 12.37 10.57 34.24
N ASN A 1006 12.17 10.17 35.50
CA ASN A 1006 11.80 11.01 36.64
C ASN A 1006 10.63 11.96 36.32
N LYS A 1007 9.52 11.38 35.84
CA LYS A 1007 8.28 12.10 35.50
C LYS A 1007 7.08 11.35 35.99
N SER A 1008 6.06 12.09 36.41
CA SER A 1008 4.76 11.55 36.84
C SER A 1008 3.63 12.05 35.94
N ARG A 1009 2.54 11.27 35.87
CA ARG A 1009 1.28 11.62 35.20
C ARG A 1009 0.11 11.10 36.00
N ALA A 1010 -0.98 11.86 36.04
CA ALA A 1010 -2.27 11.35 36.51
C ALA A 1010 -2.89 10.45 35.44
N VAL A 1011 -3.38 9.28 35.86
CA VAL A 1011 -4.12 8.33 35.02
C VAL A 1011 -5.36 7.92 35.79
N ARG A 1012 -6.54 8.06 35.18
CA ARG A 1012 -7.82 7.73 35.81
C ARG A 1012 -8.31 6.38 35.32
N GLN A 1013 -8.52 5.42 36.22
CA GLN A 1013 -9.21 4.17 35.93
C GLN A 1013 -10.72 4.36 36.16
N PHE A 1014 -11.54 3.79 35.29
CA PHE A 1014 -12.97 3.64 35.42
C PHE A 1014 -13.30 2.15 35.36
N HIS A 1015 -13.71 1.56 36.47
CA HIS A 1015 -13.98 0.13 36.62
C HIS A 1015 -15.50 -0.10 36.65
N PHE A 1016 -16.07 -0.65 35.58
CA PHE A 1016 -17.51 -0.82 35.40
C PHE A 1016 -18.02 -2.13 36.00
N HIS A 1017 -18.80 -2.01 37.08
CA HIS A 1017 -19.40 -3.11 37.83
C HIS A 1017 -20.78 -3.52 37.27
N GLY A 1018 -21.43 -2.65 36.51
CA GLY A 1018 -22.79 -2.88 35.98
C GLY A 1018 -22.92 -3.93 34.87
N TRP A 1019 -21.90 -4.78 34.62
CA TRP A 1019 -21.99 -5.85 33.61
C TRP A 1019 -22.11 -7.23 34.28
N PRO A 1020 -23.23 -7.95 34.13
CA PRO A 1020 -23.41 -9.27 34.74
C PRO A 1020 -22.45 -10.34 34.20
N GLU A 1021 -22.23 -11.38 35.02
CA GLU A 1021 -21.48 -12.58 34.61
C GLU A 1021 -22.14 -13.35 33.46
N VAL A 1022 -23.44 -13.15 33.22
CA VAL A 1022 -24.26 -13.79 32.19
C VAL A 1022 -24.94 -12.70 31.36
N GLY A 1023 -24.76 -12.73 30.02
CA GLY A 1023 -25.44 -11.84 29.09
C GLY A 1023 -24.97 -10.38 29.13
N ILE A 1024 -25.94 -9.47 29.25
CA ILE A 1024 -25.81 -8.02 29.08
C ILE A 1024 -26.49 -7.27 30.24
N PRO A 1025 -26.13 -6.00 30.51
CA PRO A 1025 -26.81 -5.19 31.52
C PRO A 1025 -28.32 -5.05 31.27
N ALA A 1026 -29.10 -4.92 32.34
CA ALA A 1026 -30.56 -4.83 32.28
C ALA A 1026 -31.06 -3.50 31.68
N ASP A 1027 -30.26 -2.45 31.73
CA ASP A 1027 -30.47 -1.13 31.14
C ASP A 1027 -29.13 -0.55 30.63
N GLY A 1028 -29.21 0.56 29.90
CA GLY A 1028 -28.07 1.32 29.39
C GLY A 1028 -27.60 2.47 30.27
N LYS A 1029 -28.32 2.85 31.32
CA LYS A 1029 -28.03 4.02 32.18
C LYS A 1029 -26.59 4.00 32.71
N GLY A 1030 -26.16 2.87 33.27
CA GLY A 1030 -24.80 2.70 33.78
C GLY A 1030 -23.73 2.88 32.69
N MET A 1031 -24.00 2.39 31.47
CA MET A 1031 -23.09 2.48 30.33
C MET A 1031 -23.01 3.91 29.76
N ILE A 1032 -24.14 4.62 29.70
CA ILE A 1032 -24.20 6.04 29.33
C ILE A 1032 -23.38 6.89 30.32
N ASN A 1033 -23.56 6.66 31.62
CA ASN A 1033 -22.88 7.41 32.68
C ASN A 1033 -21.35 7.25 32.62
N ILE A 1034 -20.83 6.03 32.47
CA ILE A 1034 -19.37 5.82 32.36
C ILE A 1034 -18.80 6.40 31.05
N ILE A 1035 -19.53 6.29 29.92
CA ILE A 1035 -19.10 6.93 28.65
C ILE A 1035 -19.01 8.45 28.82
N ALA A 1036 -20.01 9.09 29.45
CA ALA A 1036 -19.99 10.53 29.72
C ALA A 1036 -18.85 10.95 30.67
N ALA A 1037 -18.57 10.16 31.71
CA ALA A 1037 -17.46 10.41 32.64
C ALA A 1037 -16.09 10.31 31.95
N VAL A 1038 -15.89 9.31 31.09
CA VAL A 1038 -14.68 9.14 30.28
C VAL A 1038 -14.54 10.29 29.27
N GLN A 1039 -15.61 10.68 28.57
CA GLN A 1039 -15.57 11.81 27.64
C GLN A 1039 -15.23 13.14 28.36
N LYS A 1040 -15.75 13.37 29.56
CA LYS A 1040 -15.42 14.53 30.40
C LYS A 1040 -13.94 14.54 30.81
N GLN A 1041 -13.38 13.38 31.19
CA GLN A 1041 -11.95 13.24 31.48
C GLN A 1041 -11.08 13.57 30.26
N GLN A 1042 -11.43 13.04 29.08
CA GLN A 1042 -10.66 13.23 27.84
C GLN A 1042 -10.53 14.70 27.41
N GLN A 1043 -11.62 15.47 27.57
CA GLN A 1043 -11.63 16.91 27.31
C GLN A 1043 -10.68 17.69 28.24
N GLN A 1044 -10.44 17.18 29.45
CA GLN A 1044 -9.52 17.79 30.44
C GLN A 1044 -8.07 17.31 30.26
N SER A 1045 -7.86 16.11 29.71
CA SER A 1045 -6.55 15.45 29.62
C SER A 1045 -5.85 15.56 28.26
N GLY A 1046 -6.47 16.21 27.27
CA GLY A 1046 -5.87 16.45 25.95
C GLY A 1046 -6.08 15.34 24.92
N ASN A 1047 -7.19 14.60 25.02
CA ASN A 1047 -7.66 13.64 24.01
C ASN A 1047 -6.62 12.57 23.57
N HIS A 1048 -5.79 12.10 24.51
CA HIS A 1048 -4.88 10.97 24.30
C HIS A 1048 -5.64 9.63 24.22
N PRO A 1049 -5.11 8.56 23.58
CA PRO A 1049 -5.85 7.31 23.38
C PRO A 1049 -6.40 6.69 24.68
N ILE A 1050 -7.69 6.37 24.71
CA ILE A 1050 -8.35 5.74 25.86
C ILE A 1050 -7.98 4.25 25.89
N THR A 1051 -7.41 3.75 26.98
CA THR A 1051 -7.18 2.29 27.12
C THR A 1051 -8.51 1.63 27.50
N VAL A 1052 -9.04 0.73 26.68
CA VAL A 1052 -10.31 0.03 26.97
C VAL A 1052 -10.06 -1.47 27.00
N HIS A 1053 -10.42 -2.16 28.09
CA HIS A 1053 -10.26 -3.60 28.21
C HIS A 1053 -11.44 -4.28 28.93
N CYS A 1054 -11.61 -5.56 28.65
CA CYS A 1054 -12.36 -6.51 29.45
C CYS A 1054 -11.43 -7.70 29.72
N SER A 1055 -11.90 -8.95 29.64
CA SER A 1055 -11.01 -10.11 29.68
C SER A 1055 -10.21 -10.28 28.38
N ALA A 1056 -10.84 -10.62 27.25
CA ALA A 1056 -10.16 -10.81 25.97
C ALA A 1056 -9.97 -9.51 25.15
N GLY A 1057 -10.63 -8.41 25.55
CA GLY A 1057 -10.53 -7.14 24.86
C GLY A 1057 -11.30 -7.06 23.54
N ALA A 1058 -12.46 -7.72 23.43
CA ALA A 1058 -13.23 -7.78 22.18
C ALA A 1058 -14.74 -7.58 22.37
N GLY A 1059 -15.43 -8.42 23.15
CA GLY A 1059 -16.88 -8.32 23.35
C GLY A 1059 -17.32 -7.02 24.03
N ARG A 1060 -17.21 -6.97 25.37
CA ARG A 1060 -17.54 -5.76 26.17
C ARG A 1060 -16.75 -4.53 25.71
N THR A 1061 -15.44 -4.67 25.45
CA THR A 1061 -14.57 -3.62 24.87
C THR A 1061 -15.11 -3.04 23.56
N GLY A 1062 -15.48 -3.89 22.60
CA GLY A 1062 -16.06 -3.45 21.34
C GLY A 1062 -17.43 -2.82 21.51
N THR A 1063 -18.20 -3.24 22.51
CA THR A 1063 -19.50 -2.64 22.86
C THR A 1063 -19.30 -1.20 23.36
N PHE A 1064 -18.34 -0.98 24.27
CA PHE A 1064 -17.98 0.37 24.74
C PHE A 1064 -17.43 1.25 23.61
N CYS A 1065 -16.51 0.75 22.77
CA CYS A 1065 -16.00 1.51 21.62
C CYS A 1065 -17.11 1.85 20.61
N ALA A 1066 -18.05 0.92 20.37
CA ALA A 1066 -19.19 1.15 19.47
C ALA A 1066 -20.12 2.23 20.04
N LEU A 1067 -20.53 2.10 21.30
CA LEU A 1067 -21.43 3.05 21.96
C LEU A 1067 -20.79 4.43 22.11
N SER A 1068 -19.53 4.51 22.55
CA SER A 1068 -18.80 5.79 22.62
C SER A 1068 -18.75 6.50 21.26
N THR A 1069 -18.58 5.75 20.16
CA THR A 1069 -18.57 6.28 18.79
C THR A 1069 -19.97 6.67 18.29
N VAL A 1070 -20.99 5.83 18.51
CA VAL A 1070 -22.36 6.08 18.04
C VAL A 1070 -23.02 7.21 18.83
N LEU A 1071 -22.86 7.26 20.16
CA LEU A 1071 -23.45 8.33 20.99
C LEU A 1071 -22.82 9.69 20.70
N GLU A 1072 -21.49 9.75 20.45
CA GLU A 1072 -20.86 11.00 20.01
C GLU A 1072 -21.37 11.43 18.62
N ARG A 1073 -21.57 10.49 17.70
CA ARG A 1073 -22.14 10.76 16.38
C ARG A 1073 -23.59 11.23 16.45
N VAL A 1074 -24.45 10.56 17.20
CA VAL A 1074 -25.86 10.94 17.43
C VAL A 1074 -25.93 12.37 17.94
N LYS A 1075 -25.13 12.70 18.98
CA LYS A 1075 -25.06 14.06 19.54
C LYS A 1075 -24.58 15.12 18.53
N ALA A 1076 -23.80 14.74 17.52
CA ALA A 1076 -23.18 15.65 16.55
C ALA A 1076 -23.92 15.79 15.20
N GLU A 1077 -24.57 14.72 14.73
CA GLU A 1077 -25.22 14.64 13.40
C GLU A 1077 -26.74 14.40 13.46
N GLY A 1078 -27.32 14.03 14.62
CA GLY A 1078 -28.71 13.54 14.68
C GLY A 1078 -28.91 12.16 14.04
N ILE A 1079 -27.81 11.41 13.84
CA ILE A 1079 -27.74 10.21 13.00
C ILE A 1079 -26.91 9.12 13.68
N LEU A 1080 -27.35 7.86 13.56
CA LEU A 1080 -26.64 6.66 14.03
C LEU A 1080 -26.35 5.68 12.87
N ASP A 1081 -25.44 4.74 13.12
CA ASP A 1081 -25.15 3.60 12.22
C ASP A 1081 -24.40 2.54 13.03
N VAL A 1082 -25.14 1.72 13.77
CA VAL A 1082 -24.57 0.67 14.65
C VAL A 1082 -23.85 -0.38 13.81
N PHE A 1083 -24.45 -0.81 12.69
CA PHE A 1083 -23.89 -1.84 11.81
C PHE A 1083 -22.50 -1.50 11.30
N GLN A 1084 -22.31 -0.36 10.61
CA GLN A 1084 -21.00 -0.02 10.07
C GLN A 1084 -20.00 0.36 11.16
N THR A 1085 -20.46 0.85 12.32
CA THR A 1085 -19.57 1.08 13.48
C THR A 1085 -18.98 -0.25 13.94
N VAL A 1086 -19.82 -1.24 14.28
CA VAL A 1086 -19.34 -2.57 14.73
C VAL A 1086 -18.54 -3.29 13.64
N LYS A 1087 -18.92 -3.13 12.38
CA LYS A 1087 -18.16 -3.64 11.22
C LYS A 1087 -16.77 -3.01 11.12
N SER A 1088 -16.65 -1.68 11.30
CA SER A 1088 -15.36 -0.99 11.33
C SER A 1088 -14.49 -1.48 12.49
N LEU A 1089 -15.07 -1.69 13.67
CA LEU A 1089 -14.36 -2.25 14.82
C LEU A 1089 -13.84 -3.67 14.53
N ARG A 1090 -14.66 -4.55 13.94
CA ARG A 1090 -14.25 -5.92 13.57
C ARG A 1090 -13.18 -5.97 12.48
N LEU A 1091 -13.12 -4.97 11.60
CA LEU A 1091 -12.06 -4.81 10.61
C LEU A 1091 -10.73 -4.34 11.24
N GLN A 1092 -10.77 -3.72 12.42
CA GLN A 1092 -9.60 -3.25 13.17
C GLN A 1092 -9.13 -4.23 14.27
N ARG A 1093 -10.03 -4.98 14.90
CA ARG A 1093 -9.69 -6.04 15.87
C ARG A 1093 -10.68 -7.21 15.76
N PRO A 1094 -10.21 -8.48 15.73
CA PRO A 1094 -11.10 -9.65 15.68
C PRO A 1094 -12.16 -9.66 16.80
N HIS A 1095 -13.36 -10.13 16.48
CA HIS A 1095 -14.46 -10.39 17.42
C HIS A 1095 -14.99 -9.19 18.24
N MET A 1096 -14.70 -7.94 17.84
CA MET A 1096 -15.31 -6.75 18.46
C MET A 1096 -16.84 -6.83 18.42
N VAL A 1097 -17.49 -6.61 19.58
CA VAL A 1097 -18.91 -6.96 19.85
C VAL A 1097 -19.18 -8.42 19.53
N GLN A 1098 -19.01 -9.31 20.51
CA GLN A 1098 -18.76 -10.73 20.26
C GLN A 1098 -20.03 -11.58 20.12
N THR A 1099 -21.12 -11.22 20.81
CA THR A 1099 -22.40 -11.96 20.81
C THR A 1099 -23.54 -11.15 20.22
N LEU A 1100 -24.65 -11.82 19.84
CA LEU A 1100 -25.87 -11.17 19.37
C LEU A 1100 -26.43 -10.22 20.44
N GLU A 1101 -26.49 -10.67 21.69
CA GLU A 1101 -26.90 -9.87 22.86
C GLU A 1101 -26.08 -8.57 22.99
N GLN A 1102 -24.76 -8.62 22.78
CA GLN A 1102 -23.91 -7.42 22.82
C GLN A 1102 -24.20 -6.46 21.66
N TYR A 1103 -24.68 -6.97 20.53
CA TYR A 1103 -25.11 -6.17 19.38
C TYR A 1103 -26.50 -5.56 19.62
N GLU A 1104 -27.41 -6.32 20.23
CA GLU A 1104 -28.70 -5.84 20.71
C GLU A 1104 -28.54 -4.71 21.73
N PHE A 1105 -27.66 -4.90 22.72
CA PHE A 1105 -27.34 -3.90 23.73
C PHE A 1105 -26.78 -2.60 23.11
N CYS A 1106 -26.08 -2.68 21.97
CA CYS A 1106 -25.65 -1.47 21.25
C CYS A 1106 -26.85 -0.64 20.75
N TYR A 1107 -27.91 -1.28 20.26
CA TYR A 1107 -29.14 -0.59 19.85
C TYR A 1107 -29.94 -0.07 21.06
N LYS A 1108 -30.11 -0.91 22.09
CA LYS A 1108 -30.87 -0.56 23.30
C LYS A 1108 -30.31 0.66 24.02
N VAL A 1109 -28.99 0.73 24.24
CA VAL A 1109 -28.36 1.89 24.90
C VAL A 1109 -28.49 3.17 24.07
N VAL A 1110 -28.49 3.06 22.73
CA VAL A 1110 -28.70 4.21 21.84
C VAL A 1110 -30.15 4.70 21.88
N GLN A 1111 -31.12 3.78 21.96
CA GLN A 1111 -32.53 4.13 22.19
C GLN A 1111 -32.71 4.85 23.54
N GLU A 1112 -32.28 4.23 24.65
CA GLU A 1112 -32.41 4.83 25.99
C GLU A 1112 -31.72 6.20 26.10
N TYR A 1113 -30.59 6.41 25.40
CA TYR A 1113 -29.94 7.71 25.32
C TYR A 1113 -30.77 8.76 24.56
N ILE A 1114 -31.39 8.37 23.44
CA ILE A 1114 -32.26 9.26 22.66
C ILE A 1114 -33.51 9.61 23.47
N ASP A 1115 -34.14 8.63 24.13
CA ASP A 1115 -35.34 8.83 24.94
C ASP A 1115 -35.05 9.79 26.11
N ALA A 1116 -33.96 9.55 26.85
CA ALA A 1116 -33.54 10.36 27.99
C ALA A 1116 -33.07 11.79 27.64
N PHE A 1117 -32.68 12.03 26.37
CA PHE A 1117 -32.26 13.35 25.87
C PHE A 1117 -33.12 13.83 24.68
N SER A 1118 -34.38 13.39 24.61
CA SER A 1118 -35.30 13.63 23.49
C SER A 1118 -35.60 15.10 23.20
N ASP A 1119 -35.36 16.00 24.17
CA ASP A 1119 -35.46 17.44 23.96
C ASP A 1119 -34.26 18.08 23.22
N TYR A 1120 -33.16 17.34 23.03
CA TYR A 1120 -31.92 17.84 22.44
C TYR A 1120 -32.11 18.23 20.97
N ALA A 1121 -31.72 19.46 20.61
CA ALA A 1121 -32.10 20.10 19.35
C ALA A 1121 -31.66 19.37 18.06
N ASN A 1122 -30.65 18.49 18.12
CA ASN A 1122 -30.20 17.69 16.97
C ASN A 1122 -31.05 16.41 16.75
N PHE A 1123 -32.07 16.14 17.59
CA PHE A 1123 -32.94 14.95 17.50
C PHE A 1123 -34.35 15.28 16.98
N LYS A 1124 -34.61 16.54 16.62
CA LYS A 1124 -35.92 17.10 16.23
C LYS A 1124 -35.90 17.63 14.79
#